data_AF-A0A8H5E963-F1
#
_entry.id   AF-A0A8H5E963-F1
#
_cell.length_a   1.000
_cell.length_b   1.000
_cell.length_c   1.000
_cell.angle_alpha   90.00
_cell.angle_beta   90.00
_cell.angle_gamma   90.00
#
_symmetry.space_group_name_H-M   'P 1'
#
loop_
_entity.id
_entity.type
_entity.pdbx_description
1 polymer ?
#
loop_
_entity_poly.entity_id
_entity_poly.type
_entity_poly.pdbx_seq_one_letter_code
_entity_poly.pdbx_strand_id
1 'polypeptide(L)'
;MSISEKYGPEVQRVPADALIQDIIALLKRDGGVFVKGLVSEADIDKAYDECRARLDSDVEWSGSFFPSKFSLYLLALSPTYARSQVMNPVYQQVVDHFLTTRSWFWWGLERKESVSKPYLHSCTAMRIGPGGKAQPLHRDDYISHNIHEDIHKWDDERDANRESSVGLFVAGSKVTKENGGTQFIQGSHLWGSERGPPRVEDCIFAEMDKGDAFIMLASAYHGGGTNSTKDQHRLVFATFSIRGFLRQEENQYLAVPREIATKLDQDIQAFMGYSMSDPACGYVEQIDPIYLLRPDLEKACGTCRKKCRKCDRKRPICDRCRTKGLHCEGYPPRFQFQETLTITPNQSSSQPATSDSVDASPSQPVSLSESPPELSMPPVPIDARLSASLSPEYPVLETSALTLTSPQTSATLSLSPDLGSFTMSPSAHTDLENDIATNRHIINYFDHTLSEHFIIHVPGLDNPFREYVLPLAYQHQGILHALLGLSTCHMHNTGHSNSQTLVTVSLGYRLSAIRSLASLLHKEDISRLTATEEEHVLAMVLLLVLHDVCESGVSTHGAHLTGVSFLCKRIACLDTSPMRSKTAMFLISALSWLDMIRGFSGAEKLSYSTEVRECVRDHGSLSLHTLVGCPPVMFFKIGQVLEAGKAYLAGDMPVDRFEQLLDGAEKFFRGWDADNAVYPTNHQEWRHLAEAYRHACLLRVMRFPDAFAISCDDPQIKASVSAVLDVCATIPRDSVFYKRLLFPLFLAGADTCSPHQIHYASWCINEIKHSTGFQHPAMTELLTKVWDERRTNPRVISDTINNMAAQEKNQAELDKASKLANVPHCEQYERMISGMLYDSLIPKLTNARLAARKAMNEYNTWFPEGNDFNIENITKRRAEMLKLFLGHVEDDEVFIEPPFRVDYGPNMSVGKRFYANFNLTVLDSAIVTIGDRVMIGPNVMISTATHETEVASRRACIEYAYPINIGDDCWIGGGVTILPGVTIGEGCTIGAGSIVTRDIPAWSVAVGSPARVVKKVQPLGAFSDSNGV
;
A
#
# COMPACT_ATOMS: atom_id res chain seq x y z
N MET A 1 -52.72 23.81 -9.61
CA MET A 1 -52.12 24.88 -8.81
C MET A 1 -50.62 24.69 -8.88
N SER A 2 -49.86 25.68 -9.36
CA SER A 2 -48.39 25.60 -9.40
C SER A 2 -47.80 25.61 -7.98
N ILE A 3 -46.54 25.18 -7.81
CA ILE A 3 -45.89 25.20 -6.48
C ILE A 3 -45.81 26.63 -5.91
N SER A 4 -45.63 27.62 -6.78
CA SER A 4 -45.61 29.05 -6.43
C SER A 4 -46.97 29.60 -6.04
N GLU A 5 -48.06 29.16 -6.68
CA GLU A 5 -49.43 29.45 -6.21
C GLU A 5 -49.74 28.78 -4.86
N LYS A 6 -49.21 27.58 -4.62
CA LYS A 6 -49.51 26.79 -3.42
C LYS A 6 -48.86 27.33 -2.16
N TYR A 7 -47.61 27.78 -2.26
CA TYR A 7 -46.79 28.12 -1.09
C TYR A 7 -46.27 29.57 -1.09
N GLY A 8 -46.37 30.33 -2.19
CA GLY A 8 -45.81 31.68 -2.28
C GLY A 8 -44.29 31.69 -2.53
N PRO A 9 -43.66 32.88 -2.68
CA PRO A 9 -42.32 33.02 -3.26
C PRO A 9 -41.16 32.75 -2.29
N GLU A 10 -41.36 32.85 -0.98
CA GLU A 10 -40.32 32.65 0.05
C GLU A 10 -39.85 31.19 0.15
N VAL A 11 -38.71 30.93 0.80
CA VAL A 11 -38.30 29.57 1.22
C VAL A 11 -39.29 29.03 2.27
N GLN A 12 -39.78 27.81 2.04
CA GLN A 12 -40.97 27.30 2.72
C GLN A 12 -40.70 26.45 3.95
N ARG A 13 -41.68 26.44 4.86
CA ARG A 13 -41.74 25.61 6.06
C ARG A 13 -42.92 24.65 5.94
N VAL A 14 -42.64 23.37 5.72
CA VAL A 14 -43.64 22.31 5.55
C VAL A 14 -43.62 21.34 6.75
N PRO A 15 -44.72 20.65 7.08
CA PRO A 15 -44.69 19.58 8.08
C PRO A 15 -44.00 18.32 7.55
N ALA A 16 -43.56 17.42 8.45
CA ALA A 16 -42.89 16.17 8.08
C ALA A 16 -43.75 15.18 7.27
N ASP A 17 -45.08 15.33 7.24
CA ASP A 17 -46.03 14.55 6.44
C ASP A 17 -46.40 15.21 5.10
N ALA A 18 -45.74 16.32 4.74
CA ALA A 18 -45.95 16.98 3.45
C ALA A 18 -45.62 16.06 2.26
N LEU A 19 -46.32 16.27 1.15
CA LEU A 19 -46.12 15.48 -0.07
C LEU A 19 -44.68 15.63 -0.57
N ILE A 20 -44.01 14.50 -0.80
CA ILE A 20 -42.61 14.49 -1.27
C ILE A 20 -42.43 15.24 -2.59
N GLN A 21 -43.45 15.26 -3.46
CA GLN A 21 -43.42 16.05 -4.70
C GLN A 21 -43.39 17.57 -4.44
N ASP A 22 -44.02 18.05 -3.36
CA ASP A 22 -43.94 19.46 -2.97
C ASP A 22 -42.52 19.79 -2.49
N ILE A 23 -41.93 18.93 -1.64
CA ILE A 23 -40.57 19.09 -1.09
C ILE A 23 -39.55 19.16 -2.23
N ILE A 24 -39.64 18.23 -3.19
CA ILE A 24 -38.78 18.22 -4.39
C ILE A 24 -39.00 19.47 -5.25
N ALA A 25 -40.25 19.89 -5.47
CA ALA A 25 -40.55 21.08 -6.27
C ALA A 25 -40.06 22.39 -5.61
N LEU A 26 -40.11 22.46 -4.28
CA LEU A 26 -39.55 23.57 -3.50
C LEU A 26 -38.02 23.59 -3.58
N LEU A 27 -37.34 22.45 -3.39
CA LEU A 27 -35.88 22.34 -3.56
C LEU A 27 -35.43 22.78 -4.96
N LYS A 28 -36.13 22.37 -6.02
CA LYS A 28 -35.85 22.78 -7.41
C LYS A 28 -36.00 24.29 -7.63
N ARG A 29 -36.93 24.94 -6.92
CA ARG A 29 -37.20 26.37 -7.05
C ARG A 29 -36.28 27.23 -6.19
N ASP A 30 -36.05 26.81 -4.96
CA ASP A 30 -35.48 27.64 -3.88
C ASP A 30 -34.08 27.22 -3.44
N GLY A 31 -33.67 25.97 -3.75
CA GLY A 31 -32.40 25.37 -3.35
C GLY A 31 -32.42 24.80 -1.92
N GLY A 32 -33.47 25.09 -1.14
CA GLY A 32 -33.61 24.66 0.25
C GLY A 32 -35.08 24.64 0.71
N VAL A 33 -35.37 23.87 1.74
CA VAL A 33 -36.71 23.77 2.35
C VAL A 33 -36.62 23.37 3.82
N PHE A 34 -37.46 23.95 4.67
CA PHE A 34 -37.57 23.59 6.08
C PHE A 34 -38.67 22.56 6.29
N VAL A 35 -38.37 21.50 7.03
CA VAL A 35 -39.32 20.45 7.40
C VAL A 35 -39.48 20.43 8.92
N LYS A 36 -40.69 20.73 9.41
CA LYS A 36 -40.99 20.84 10.83
C LYS A 36 -41.14 19.48 11.50
N GLY A 37 -40.50 19.31 12.67
CA GLY A 37 -40.55 18.08 13.46
C GLY A 37 -40.13 16.83 12.68
N LEU A 38 -39.15 16.94 11.79
CA LEU A 38 -38.67 15.83 10.94
C LEU A 38 -38.06 14.69 11.79
N VAL A 39 -37.47 15.03 12.93
CA VAL A 39 -36.83 14.11 13.88
C VAL A 39 -37.39 14.38 15.27
N SER A 40 -37.68 13.32 16.04
CA SER A 40 -38.22 13.50 17.39
C SER A 40 -37.18 14.13 18.34
N GLU A 41 -37.63 14.99 19.26
CA GLU A 41 -36.73 15.58 20.26
C GLU A 41 -36.03 14.51 21.11
N ALA A 42 -36.71 13.39 21.37
CA ALA A 42 -36.18 12.27 22.14
C ALA A 42 -35.05 11.52 21.41
N ASP A 43 -35.17 11.33 20.09
CA ASP A 43 -34.09 10.75 19.28
C ASP A 43 -32.90 11.72 19.17
N ILE A 44 -33.16 13.03 19.16
CA ILE A 44 -32.12 14.06 19.18
C ILE A 44 -31.36 14.07 20.51
N ASP A 45 -32.06 14.07 21.65
CA ASP A 45 -31.42 14.00 22.96
C ASP A 45 -30.59 12.72 23.10
N LYS A 46 -31.15 11.58 22.69
CA LYS A 46 -30.45 10.30 22.72
C LYS A 46 -29.22 10.27 21.78
N ALA A 47 -29.31 10.86 20.59
CA ALA A 47 -28.17 10.98 19.68
C ALA A 47 -27.08 11.92 20.21
N TYR A 48 -27.48 13.03 20.87
CA TYR A 48 -26.54 13.89 21.58
C TYR A 48 -25.87 13.14 22.75
N ASP A 49 -26.63 12.39 23.55
CA ASP A 49 -26.13 11.63 24.69
C ASP A 49 -25.14 10.53 24.31
N GLU A 50 -25.42 9.80 23.23
CA GLU A 50 -24.51 8.81 22.62
C GLU A 50 -23.17 9.44 22.18
N CYS A 51 -23.18 10.71 21.75
CA CYS A 51 -21.99 11.46 21.32
C CYS A 51 -21.40 12.41 22.39
N ARG A 52 -22.05 12.56 23.55
CA ARG A 52 -21.85 13.70 24.47
C ARG A 52 -20.42 13.82 24.96
N ALA A 53 -19.81 12.70 25.36
CA ALA A 53 -18.43 12.68 25.86
C ALA A 53 -17.41 13.24 24.85
N ARG A 54 -17.69 13.15 23.54
CA ARG A 54 -16.85 13.70 22.48
C ARG A 54 -17.18 15.16 22.19
N LEU A 55 -18.46 15.53 22.16
CA LEU A 55 -18.98 16.88 21.88
C LEU A 55 -18.75 17.89 23.02
N ASP A 56 -18.64 17.43 24.25
CA ASP A 56 -18.40 18.28 25.42
C ASP A 56 -16.90 18.44 25.74
N SER A 57 -16.02 17.75 25.00
CA SER A 57 -14.56 17.76 25.18
C SER A 57 -13.80 18.64 24.16
N ASP A 58 -14.51 19.38 23.31
CA ASP A 58 -13.92 20.23 22.27
C ASP A 58 -13.54 21.64 22.76
N VAL A 59 -12.60 22.27 22.05
CA VAL A 59 -11.97 23.56 22.36
C VAL A 59 -12.61 24.69 21.55
N GLU A 60 -12.57 25.94 22.03
CA GLU A 60 -13.10 27.11 21.30
C GLU A 60 -12.59 27.19 19.84
N TRP A 61 -13.53 27.40 18.91
CA TRP A 61 -13.23 27.51 17.48
C TRP A 61 -12.78 28.93 17.09
N SER A 62 -11.60 29.03 16.47
CA SER A 62 -10.94 30.30 16.14
C SER A 62 -11.44 30.98 14.85
N GLY A 63 -12.23 30.29 14.03
CA GLY A 63 -12.73 30.79 12.74
C GLY A 63 -12.00 30.24 11.50
N SER A 64 -11.19 29.20 11.62
CA SER A 64 -10.61 28.49 10.46
C SER A 64 -11.66 27.63 9.75
N PHE A 65 -11.57 27.52 8.41
CA PHE A 65 -12.49 26.73 7.60
C PHE A 65 -12.53 25.24 8.01
N PHE A 66 -11.37 24.69 8.40
CA PHE A 66 -11.26 23.45 9.17
C PHE A 66 -10.85 23.78 10.62
N PRO A 67 -11.70 23.56 11.63
CA PRO A 67 -11.32 23.58 13.05
C PRO A 67 -10.33 22.46 13.40
N SER A 68 -9.57 22.62 14.48
CA SER A 68 -8.65 21.59 14.97
C SER A 68 -9.37 20.33 15.48
N LYS A 69 -10.65 20.42 15.84
CA LYS A 69 -11.56 19.28 16.07
C LYS A 69 -12.99 19.65 15.68
N PHE A 70 -13.54 18.93 14.70
CA PHE A 70 -14.96 18.58 14.70
C PHE A 70 -15.11 17.20 15.36
N SER A 71 -16.31 16.88 15.84
CA SER A 71 -16.70 15.49 16.13
C SER A 71 -17.05 14.77 14.83
N LEU A 72 -16.01 14.44 14.05
CA LEU A 72 -16.05 13.45 12.97
C LEU A 72 -16.39 12.07 13.55
N TYR A 73 -16.70 11.08 12.70
CA TYR A 73 -17.10 9.72 13.08
C TYR A 73 -18.48 9.61 13.75
N LEU A 74 -19.39 10.56 13.53
CA LEU A 74 -20.68 10.59 14.23
C LEU A 74 -21.51 9.29 14.07
N LEU A 75 -21.40 8.66 12.90
CA LEU A 75 -22.07 7.38 12.59
C LEU A 75 -21.51 6.19 13.39
N ALA A 76 -20.24 6.25 13.82
CA ALA A 76 -19.65 5.26 14.72
C ALA A 76 -20.08 5.48 16.19
N LEU A 77 -20.41 6.72 16.56
CA LEU A 77 -20.75 7.12 17.93
C LEU A 77 -22.24 6.91 18.24
N SER A 78 -23.15 7.29 17.32
CA SER A 78 -24.60 7.25 17.57
C SER A 78 -25.37 6.37 16.57
N PRO A 79 -25.75 5.14 16.98
CA PRO A 79 -26.72 4.32 16.25
C PRO A 79 -28.13 4.91 16.20
N THR A 80 -28.45 5.88 17.07
CA THR A 80 -29.72 6.62 17.03
C THR A 80 -29.71 7.63 15.88
N TYR A 81 -28.66 8.46 15.75
CA TYR A 81 -28.46 9.38 14.62
C TYR A 81 -28.51 8.67 13.27
N ALA A 82 -27.84 7.51 13.16
CA ALA A 82 -27.83 6.70 11.95
C ALA A 82 -29.25 6.26 11.49
N ARG A 83 -30.17 6.04 12.42
CA ARG A 83 -31.55 5.61 12.11
C ARG A 83 -32.51 6.79 11.96
N SER A 84 -32.42 7.80 12.81
CA SER A 84 -33.40 8.89 12.88
C SER A 84 -33.14 10.03 11.88
N GLN A 85 -31.87 10.24 11.51
CA GLN A 85 -31.44 11.35 10.64
C GLN A 85 -30.92 10.83 9.30
N VAL A 86 -29.87 9.98 9.31
CA VAL A 86 -29.25 9.48 8.06
C VAL A 86 -30.23 8.67 7.21
N MET A 87 -30.95 7.72 7.81
CA MET A 87 -31.98 6.92 7.13
C MET A 87 -33.40 7.52 7.24
N ASN A 88 -33.53 8.82 7.50
CA ASN A 88 -34.85 9.45 7.61
C ASN A 88 -35.65 9.30 6.30
N PRO A 89 -36.91 8.81 6.32
CA PRO A 89 -37.65 8.49 5.10
C PRO A 89 -37.89 9.65 4.14
N VAL A 90 -37.99 10.90 4.63
CA VAL A 90 -38.15 12.08 3.76
C VAL A 90 -36.82 12.40 3.09
N TYR A 91 -35.73 12.47 3.87
CA TYR A 91 -34.39 12.73 3.35
C TYR A 91 -33.95 11.66 2.34
N GLN A 92 -34.18 10.39 2.65
CA GLN A 92 -33.89 9.26 1.76
C GLN A 92 -34.62 9.37 0.42
N GLN A 93 -35.88 9.82 0.39
CA GLN A 93 -36.59 10.07 -0.88
C GLN A 93 -36.05 11.30 -1.64
N VAL A 94 -35.62 12.35 -0.94
CA VAL A 94 -34.99 13.52 -1.58
C VAL A 94 -33.66 13.14 -2.23
N VAL A 95 -32.76 12.44 -1.51
CA VAL A 95 -31.48 12.02 -2.08
C VAL A 95 -31.67 11.00 -3.21
N ASP A 96 -32.66 10.11 -3.12
CA ASP A 96 -32.98 9.18 -4.22
C ASP A 96 -33.38 9.93 -5.49
N HIS A 97 -34.13 11.04 -5.37
CA HIS A 97 -34.54 11.87 -6.50
C HIS A 97 -33.38 12.63 -7.14
N PHE A 98 -32.59 13.35 -6.35
CA PHE A 98 -31.53 14.23 -6.90
C PHE A 98 -30.23 13.52 -7.24
N LEU A 99 -29.89 12.43 -6.52
CA LEU A 99 -28.55 11.82 -6.57
C LEU A 99 -28.51 10.40 -7.16
N THR A 100 -29.66 9.76 -7.43
CA THR A 100 -29.66 8.54 -8.25
C THR A 100 -29.29 8.91 -9.69
N THR A 101 -28.12 8.49 -10.17
CA THR A 101 -27.79 8.63 -11.60
C THR A 101 -28.24 7.41 -12.37
N ARG A 102 -29.01 7.65 -13.43
CA ARG A 102 -29.33 6.66 -14.45
C ARG A 102 -28.54 6.97 -15.71
N SER A 103 -27.94 5.95 -16.30
CA SER A 103 -27.23 6.06 -17.58
C SER A 103 -27.48 4.82 -18.42
N TRP A 104 -27.11 4.87 -19.70
CA TRP A 104 -27.18 3.72 -20.59
C TRP A 104 -25.82 3.50 -21.20
N PHE A 105 -25.40 2.24 -21.28
CA PHE A 105 -24.19 1.84 -21.97
C PHE A 105 -24.47 0.63 -22.84
N TRP A 106 -23.72 0.51 -23.93
CA TRP A 106 -23.71 -0.70 -24.73
C TRP A 106 -22.74 -1.68 -24.08
N TRP A 107 -23.26 -2.80 -23.59
CA TRP A 107 -22.42 -3.98 -23.36
C TRP A 107 -22.54 -4.80 -24.64
N GLY A 108 -21.46 -4.90 -25.42
CA GLY A 108 -21.49 -5.51 -26.75
C GLY A 108 -22.63 -4.98 -27.62
N LEU A 109 -23.70 -5.77 -27.72
CA LEU A 109 -24.87 -5.50 -28.56
C LEU A 109 -26.19 -5.35 -27.76
N GLU A 110 -26.12 -5.45 -26.44
CA GLU A 110 -27.23 -5.15 -25.52
C GLU A 110 -27.08 -3.73 -24.98
N ARG A 111 -28.14 -2.91 -25.10
CA ARG A 111 -28.21 -1.63 -24.39
C ARG A 111 -28.62 -1.88 -22.94
N LYS A 112 -27.71 -1.72 -22.01
CA LYS A 112 -27.95 -1.88 -20.56
C LYS A 112 -28.20 -0.53 -19.92
N GLU A 113 -29.19 -0.46 -19.04
CA GLU A 113 -29.35 0.65 -18.10
C GLU A 113 -28.41 0.43 -16.92
N SER A 114 -27.82 1.50 -16.41
CA SER A 114 -27.11 1.52 -15.14
C SER A 114 -27.81 2.42 -14.14
N VAL A 115 -27.83 2.04 -12.85
CA VAL A 115 -28.49 2.79 -11.78
C VAL A 115 -27.58 2.93 -10.55
N SER A 116 -26.80 4.01 -10.51
CA SER A 116 -25.99 4.37 -9.35
C SER A 116 -26.87 5.00 -8.27
N LYS A 117 -26.93 4.39 -7.08
CA LYS A 117 -27.64 4.92 -5.90
C LYS A 117 -26.71 5.77 -5.03
N PRO A 118 -27.23 6.79 -4.32
CA PRO A 118 -26.42 7.66 -3.47
C PRO A 118 -25.80 6.94 -2.27
N TYR A 119 -24.71 7.52 -1.77
CA TYR A 119 -24.08 7.17 -0.50
C TYR A 119 -24.12 8.33 0.49
N LEU A 120 -24.03 8.00 1.77
CA LEU A 120 -23.66 8.94 2.82
C LEU A 120 -22.29 9.56 2.52
N HIS A 121 -22.14 10.86 2.75
CA HIS A 121 -20.96 11.62 2.34
C HIS A 121 -20.12 12.12 3.52
N SER A 122 -20.75 12.81 4.47
CA SER A 122 -20.13 13.28 5.71
C SER A 122 -21.18 13.46 6.81
N CYS A 123 -20.76 13.29 8.07
CA CYS A 123 -21.60 13.39 9.26
C CYS A 123 -20.94 14.24 10.34
N THR A 124 -21.46 15.45 10.57
CA THR A 124 -20.86 16.43 11.48
C THR A 124 -21.88 16.95 12.48
N ALA A 125 -21.55 16.92 13.77
CA ALA A 125 -22.27 17.66 14.80
C ALA A 125 -21.56 18.98 15.11
N MET A 126 -22.26 20.09 14.93
CA MET A 126 -21.75 21.45 15.11
C MET A 126 -22.36 22.09 16.35
N ARG A 127 -21.57 22.24 17.42
CA ARG A 127 -21.95 22.95 18.65
C ARG A 127 -21.24 24.30 18.72
N ILE A 128 -21.92 25.38 18.35
CA ILE A 128 -21.35 26.74 18.31
C ILE A 128 -21.71 27.50 19.58
N GLY A 129 -20.72 27.84 20.40
CA GLY A 129 -20.89 28.65 21.60
C GLY A 129 -20.94 30.17 21.33
N PRO A 130 -21.21 30.98 22.37
CA PRO A 130 -21.18 32.45 22.31
C PRO A 130 -19.90 32.99 21.67
N GLY A 131 -20.02 33.98 20.77
CA GLY A 131 -18.88 34.59 20.07
C GLY A 131 -18.36 33.83 18.84
N GLY A 132 -18.95 32.68 18.48
CA GLY A 132 -18.62 31.96 17.25
C GLY A 132 -18.80 32.82 15.99
N LYS A 133 -17.83 32.80 15.07
CA LYS A 133 -17.80 33.65 13.87
C LYS A 133 -18.60 33.05 12.72
N ALA A 134 -19.14 33.88 11.83
CA ALA A 134 -19.69 33.38 10.57
C ALA A 134 -18.62 32.73 9.69
N GLN A 135 -19.01 31.71 8.94
CA GLN A 135 -18.22 31.18 7.82
C GLN A 135 -18.36 32.09 6.59
N PRO A 136 -17.36 32.11 5.68
CA PRO A 136 -17.56 32.65 4.33
C PRO A 136 -18.68 31.91 3.60
N LEU A 137 -19.41 32.59 2.71
CA LEU A 137 -20.44 31.92 1.90
C LEU A 137 -19.80 31.01 0.85
N HIS A 138 -20.27 29.76 0.77
CA HIS A 138 -19.73 28.70 -0.09
C HIS A 138 -20.85 27.73 -0.53
N ARG A 139 -20.50 26.85 -1.49
CA ARG A 139 -21.31 25.73 -1.98
C ARG A 139 -20.59 24.44 -1.60
N ASP A 140 -21.23 23.46 -0.97
CA ASP A 140 -20.51 22.27 -0.53
C ASP A 140 -20.01 21.38 -1.67
N ASP A 141 -20.53 21.57 -2.89
CA ASP A 141 -20.14 20.76 -4.04
C ASP A 141 -18.79 21.13 -4.68
N TYR A 142 -18.05 22.13 -4.17
CA TYR A 142 -16.69 22.45 -4.66
C TYR A 142 -15.74 21.23 -4.56
N ILE A 143 -15.95 20.35 -3.57
CA ILE A 143 -15.20 19.10 -3.38
C ILE A 143 -15.38 18.09 -4.52
N SER A 144 -16.49 18.22 -5.28
CA SER A 144 -16.77 17.39 -6.47
C SER A 144 -16.20 18.01 -7.75
N HIS A 145 -15.53 19.17 -7.65
CA HIS A 145 -15.05 19.96 -8.79
C HIS A 145 -16.15 20.36 -9.78
N ASN A 146 -17.38 20.56 -9.29
CA ASN A 146 -18.51 21.00 -10.10
C ASN A 146 -18.30 22.42 -10.65
N ILE A 147 -18.64 22.61 -11.93
CA ILE A 147 -18.76 23.93 -12.57
C ILE A 147 -20.21 24.07 -13.03
N HIS A 148 -20.89 25.07 -12.48
CA HIS A 148 -22.28 25.41 -12.80
C HIS A 148 -22.40 26.48 -13.87
N GLU A 149 -23.36 26.30 -14.78
CA GLU A 149 -23.91 27.34 -15.65
C GLU A 149 -25.13 28.00 -14.99
N ASP A 150 -25.40 29.27 -15.32
CA ASP A 150 -26.63 29.97 -14.93
C ASP A 150 -27.85 29.36 -15.63
N ILE A 151 -28.87 29.00 -14.85
CA ILE A 151 -30.15 28.50 -15.36
C ILE A 151 -31.30 29.31 -14.77
N HIS A 152 -32.37 29.55 -15.53
CA HIS A 152 -33.53 30.30 -15.04
C HIS A 152 -34.55 29.43 -14.28
N LYS A 153 -34.51 28.12 -14.50
CA LYS A 153 -35.41 27.13 -13.93
C LYS A 153 -34.78 25.75 -14.04
N TRP A 154 -34.97 24.94 -13.00
CA TRP A 154 -34.64 23.52 -13.00
C TRP A 154 -35.45 22.75 -14.07
N ASP A 155 -34.77 21.90 -14.81
CA ASP A 155 -35.32 20.94 -15.77
C ASP A 155 -34.78 19.53 -15.45
N ASP A 156 -35.67 18.54 -15.32
CA ASP A 156 -35.29 17.21 -14.83
C ASP A 156 -34.50 16.36 -15.83
N GLU A 157 -34.54 16.67 -17.12
CA GLU A 157 -33.75 15.96 -18.13
C GLU A 157 -32.38 16.62 -18.30
N ARG A 158 -32.33 17.95 -18.40
CA ARG A 158 -31.06 18.71 -18.52
C ARG A 158 -30.23 18.67 -17.23
N ASP A 159 -30.86 18.92 -16.09
CA ASP A 159 -30.16 19.13 -14.81
C ASP A 159 -30.02 17.85 -13.96
N ALA A 160 -30.33 16.67 -14.53
CA ALA A 160 -30.32 15.38 -13.85
C ALA A 160 -29.02 15.07 -13.08
N ASN A 161 -27.89 15.61 -13.54
CA ASN A 161 -26.56 15.45 -12.93
C ASN A 161 -26.01 16.73 -12.25
N ARG A 162 -26.81 17.81 -12.10
CA ARG A 162 -26.34 19.11 -11.60
C ARG A 162 -25.85 19.08 -10.15
N GLU A 163 -26.63 18.48 -9.24
CA GLU A 163 -26.16 18.30 -7.85
C GLU A 163 -25.19 17.12 -7.76
N SER A 164 -24.05 17.28 -7.09
CA SER A 164 -23.28 16.12 -6.64
C SER A 164 -23.76 15.60 -5.28
N SER A 165 -24.30 16.48 -4.44
CA SER A 165 -24.59 16.25 -3.02
C SER A 165 -25.85 16.96 -2.53
N VAL A 166 -26.45 16.48 -1.44
CA VAL A 166 -27.61 17.09 -0.75
C VAL A 166 -27.39 17.06 0.76
N GLY A 167 -27.54 18.22 1.40
CA GLY A 167 -27.38 18.40 2.85
C GLY A 167 -28.70 18.34 3.62
N LEU A 168 -28.64 17.82 4.85
CA LEU A 168 -29.70 17.80 5.85
C LEU A 168 -29.13 18.37 7.15
N PHE A 169 -29.72 19.45 7.66
CA PHE A 169 -29.35 20.10 8.90
C PHE A 169 -30.47 19.97 9.92
N VAL A 170 -30.31 19.11 10.94
CA VAL A 170 -31.29 18.89 12.00
C VAL A 170 -30.94 19.74 13.23
N ALA A 171 -31.90 20.50 13.73
CA ALA A 171 -31.73 21.35 14.91
C ALA A 171 -31.68 20.50 16.20
N GLY A 172 -30.49 20.38 16.79
CA GLY A 172 -30.29 19.72 18.09
C GLY A 172 -30.64 20.60 19.29
N SER A 173 -30.62 21.92 19.09
CA SER A 173 -31.15 22.95 19.98
C SER A 173 -31.93 23.98 19.15
N LYS A 174 -32.65 24.91 19.78
CA LYS A 174 -33.27 26.03 19.05
C LYS A 174 -32.20 26.85 18.30
N VAL A 175 -32.44 27.08 17.01
CA VAL A 175 -31.59 27.85 16.11
C VAL A 175 -32.29 29.17 15.79
N THR A 176 -31.57 30.27 15.94
CA THR A 176 -32.03 31.64 15.67
C THR A 176 -31.00 32.37 14.83
N LYS A 177 -31.36 33.51 14.24
CA LYS A 177 -30.37 34.39 13.59
C LYS A 177 -29.27 34.81 14.56
N GLU A 178 -29.62 35.13 15.81
CA GLU A 178 -28.71 35.66 16.82
C GLU A 178 -27.71 34.61 17.33
N ASN A 179 -28.11 33.33 17.42
CA ASN A 179 -27.24 32.24 17.88
C ASN A 179 -26.48 31.49 16.77
N GLY A 180 -26.42 32.08 15.57
CA GLY A 180 -25.61 31.57 14.46
C GLY A 180 -26.34 30.58 13.55
N GLY A 181 -27.64 30.77 13.30
CA GLY A 181 -28.37 30.05 12.26
C GLY A 181 -27.70 30.16 10.89
N THR A 182 -27.80 29.09 10.10
CA THR A 182 -27.15 28.99 8.79
C THR A 182 -27.65 30.08 7.85
N GLN A 183 -26.74 30.87 7.29
CA GLN A 183 -27.00 31.83 6.22
C GLN A 183 -27.22 31.05 4.92
N PHE A 184 -28.23 31.41 4.13
CA PHE A 184 -28.58 30.71 2.89
C PHE A 184 -29.15 31.69 1.86
N ILE A 185 -28.65 31.65 0.61
CA ILE A 185 -29.19 32.48 -0.48
C ILE A 185 -30.20 31.66 -1.29
N GLN A 186 -31.47 32.05 -1.24
CA GLN A 186 -32.54 31.42 -2.02
C GLN A 186 -32.27 31.48 -3.53
N GLY A 187 -32.49 30.37 -4.23
CA GLY A 187 -32.34 30.28 -5.68
C GLY A 187 -30.89 30.29 -6.19
N SER A 188 -29.90 30.32 -5.29
CA SER A 188 -28.48 30.39 -5.67
C SER A 188 -27.90 29.09 -6.23
N HIS A 189 -28.61 27.96 -6.07
CA HIS A 189 -28.32 26.69 -6.78
C HIS A 189 -28.49 26.82 -8.30
N LEU A 190 -29.30 27.77 -8.77
CA LEU A 190 -29.50 28.06 -10.18
C LEU A 190 -28.39 28.93 -10.80
N TRP A 191 -27.49 29.50 -9.99
CA TRP A 191 -26.50 30.48 -10.45
C TRP A 191 -25.27 29.82 -11.08
N GLY A 192 -24.67 30.48 -12.07
CA GLY A 192 -23.41 30.08 -12.68
C GLY A 192 -22.21 30.33 -11.75
N SER A 193 -21.11 29.62 -11.98
CA SER A 193 -19.90 29.72 -11.15
C SER A 193 -19.10 31.01 -11.39
N GLU A 194 -19.28 31.65 -12.54
CA GLU A 194 -18.66 32.95 -12.88
C GLU A 194 -19.43 34.15 -12.30
N ARG A 195 -20.61 33.93 -11.72
CA ARG A 195 -21.38 34.99 -11.07
C ARG A 195 -20.61 35.50 -9.86
N GLY A 196 -20.46 36.83 -9.79
CA GLY A 196 -19.65 37.52 -8.79
C GLY A 196 -20.02 37.17 -7.33
N PRO A 197 -19.14 37.52 -6.37
CA PRO A 197 -19.14 36.91 -5.03
C PRO A 197 -20.49 37.03 -4.32
N PRO A 198 -20.98 35.94 -3.71
CA PRO A 198 -22.23 35.94 -2.94
C PRO A 198 -22.14 36.91 -1.77
N ARG A 199 -23.28 37.51 -1.39
CA ARG A 199 -23.33 38.58 -0.39
C ARG A 199 -24.22 38.19 0.78
N VAL A 200 -23.82 38.58 1.99
CA VAL A 200 -24.52 38.20 3.22
C VAL A 200 -25.88 38.93 3.35
N GLU A 201 -26.03 40.10 2.74
CA GLU A 201 -27.33 40.79 2.65
C GLU A 201 -28.38 40.07 1.80
N ASP A 202 -27.97 39.15 0.91
CA ASP A 202 -28.88 38.32 0.10
C ASP A 202 -29.29 37.02 0.82
N CYS A 203 -28.83 36.81 2.07
CA CYS A 203 -29.08 35.59 2.83
C CYS A 203 -30.32 35.68 3.73
N ILE A 204 -31.14 34.62 3.70
CA ILE A 204 -32.04 34.28 4.81
C ILE A 204 -31.26 33.48 5.89
N PHE A 205 -31.87 33.30 7.06
CA PHE A 205 -31.27 32.56 8.18
C PHE A 205 -32.13 31.33 8.52
N ALA A 206 -31.47 30.19 8.70
CA ALA A 206 -32.08 28.90 9.01
C ALA A 206 -32.52 28.81 10.48
N GLU A 207 -33.56 29.56 10.84
CA GLU A 207 -34.17 29.51 12.18
C GLU A 207 -35.05 28.26 12.31
N MET A 208 -34.87 27.51 13.40
CA MET A 208 -35.44 26.17 13.57
C MET A 208 -35.69 25.89 15.05
N ASP A 209 -36.84 25.30 15.38
CA ASP A 209 -37.04 24.70 16.70
C ASP A 209 -36.38 23.31 16.74
N LYS A 210 -36.13 22.75 17.93
CA LYS A 210 -35.49 21.43 18.06
C LYS A 210 -36.36 20.36 17.39
N GLY A 211 -35.76 19.51 16.57
CA GLY A 211 -36.49 18.53 15.74
C GLY A 211 -36.89 19.01 14.35
N ASP A 212 -36.90 20.32 14.10
CA ASP A 212 -36.99 20.84 12.74
C ASP A 212 -35.69 20.55 11.97
N ALA A 213 -35.80 20.46 10.64
CA ALA A 213 -34.67 20.28 9.75
C ALA A 213 -34.71 21.25 8.56
N PHE A 214 -33.54 21.58 8.03
CA PHE A 214 -33.37 22.27 6.77
C PHE A 214 -32.66 21.34 5.78
N ILE A 215 -33.32 21.05 4.66
CA ILE A 215 -32.75 20.26 3.55
C ILE A 215 -32.31 21.25 2.48
N MET A 216 -31.09 21.11 1.95
CA MET A 216 -30.58 21.99 0.90
C MET A 216 -29.78 21.24 -0.17
N LEU A 217 -29.76 21.81 -1.37
CA LEU A 217 -28.94 21.37 -2.48
C LEU A 217 -27.50 21.91 -2.31
N ALA A 218 -26.48 21.08 -2.56
CA ALA A 218 -25.09 21.45 -2.29
C ALA A 218 -24.55 22.56 -3.21
N SER A 219 -25.17 22.77 -4.38
CA SER A 219 -24.86 23.89 -5.28
C SER A 219 -25.42 25.25 -4.79
N ALA A 220 -26.16 25.31 -3.68
CA ALA A 220 -26.62 26.57 -3.11
C ALA A 220 -25.53 27.27 -2.26
N TYR A 221 -25.46 28.59 -2.35
CA TYR A 221 -24.58 29.41 -1.50
C TYR A 221 -25.15 29.52 -0.08
N HIS A 222 -24.34 29.13 0.89
CA HIS A 222 -24.71 29.11 2.30
C HIS A 222 -23.47 29.28 3.22
N GLY A 223 -23.67 29.37 4.53
CA GLY A 223 -22.60 29.26 5.53
C GLY A 223 -23.08 29.42 6.97
N GLY A 224 -22.35 28.92 7.96
CA GLY A 224 -22.68 29.11 9.38
C GLY A 224 -22.73 30.59 9.79
N GLY A 225 -23.75 30.99 10.54
CA GLY A 225 -23.90 32.36 11.04
C GLY A 225 -23.06 32.67 12.28
N THR A 226 -22.86 33.95 12.57
CA THR A 226 -22.22 34.42 13.81
C THR A 226 -23.14 34.16 15.00
N ASN A 227 -22.64 33.50 16.05
CA ASN A 227 -23.33 33.43 17.34
C ASN A 227 -23.00 34.69 18.15
N SER A 228 -23.92 35.65 18.11
CA SER A 228 -23.86 36.94 18.81
C SER A 228 -24.47 36.94 20.21
N THR A 229 -25.01 35.80 20.66
CA THR A 229 -25.53 35.64 22.03
C THR A 229 -24.39 35.60 23.06
N LYS A 230 -24.73 35.71 24.34
CA LYS A 230 -23.76 35.71 25.45
C LYS A 230 -23.67 34.38 26.20
N ASP A 231 -24.69 33.54 26.05
CA ASP A 231 -24.96 32.38 26.92
C ASP A 231 -25.48 31.15 26.14
N GLN A 232 -25.93 31.28 24.89
CA GLN A 232 -26.53 30.18 24.14
C GLN A 232 -25.50 29.40 23.31
N HIS A 233 -25.60 28.07 23.37
CA HIS A 233 -24.92 27.17 22.45
C HIS A 233 -25.92 26.66 21.40
N ARG A 234 -25.52 26.71 20.13
CA ARG A 234 -26.32 26.23 18.98
C ARG A 234 -25.81 24.87 18.53
N LEU A 235 -26.56 23.81 18.78
CA LEU A 235 -26.29 22.45 18.29
C LEU A 235 -27.08 22.18 16.99
N VAL A 236 -26.37 21.83 15.92
CA VAL A 236 -26.95 21.36 14.65
C VAL A 236 -26.22 20.09 14.21
N PHE A 237 -26.96 19.06 13.84
CA PHE A 237 -26.44 17.87 13.18
C PHE A 237 -26.54 18.05 11.67
N ALA A 238 -25.45 17.84 10.94
CA ALA A 238 -25.40 17.90 9.49
C ALA A 238 -25.08 16.51 8.91
N THR A 239 -25.96 16.05 8.03
CA THR A 239 -25.78 14.86 7.19
C THR A 239 -25.69 15.31 5.74
N PHE A 240 -24.63 14.90 5.03
CA PHE A 240 -24.56 15.02 3.58
C PHE A 240 -24.63 13.65 2.91
N SER A 241 -25.18 13.61 1.71
CA SER A 241 -25.19 12.42 0.84
C SER A 241 -24.73 12.81 -0.55
N ILE A 242 -24.00 11.93 -1.24
CA ILE A 242 -23.37 12.15 -2.55
C ILE A 242 -23.78 11.06 -3.54
N ARG A 243 -23.66 11.31 -4.86
CA ARG A 243 -23.82 10.28 -5.89
C ARG A 243 -22.85 9.09 -5.65
N GLY A 244 -23.33 7.85 -5.83
CA GLY A 244 -22.58 6.64 -5.45
C GLY A 244 -21.31 6.35 -6.24
N PHE A 245 -21.10 6.98 -7.40
CA PHE A 245 -19.85 6.88 -8.16
C PHE A 245 -18.83 7.98 -7.81
N LEU A 246 -19.18 8.93 -6.94
CA LEU A 246 -18.28 9.97 -6.44
C LEU A 246 -17.71 9.58 -5.08
N ARG A 247 -16.52 10.10 -4.78
CA ARG A 247 -15.80 9.80 -3.54
C ARG A 247 -16.42 10.59 -2.37
N GLN A 248 -16.65 9.90 -1.25
CA GLN A 248 -17.07 10.50 0.02
C GLN A 248 -15.98 11.43 0.58
N GLU A 249 -16.37 12.57 1.16
CA GLU A 249 -15.47 13.47 1.90
C GLU A 249 -14.97 12.78 3.18
N GLU A 250 -15.90 12.29 4.00
CA GLU A 250 -15.60 11.38 5.10
C GLU A 250 -15.80 9.95 4.59
N ASN A 251 -14.71 9.21 4.37
CA ASN A 251 -14.77 7.83 3.89
C ASN A 251 -15.36 6.91 4.98
N GLN A 252 -16.68 6.74 4.95
CA GLN A 252 -17.43 6.18 6.08
C GLN A 252 -17.08 4.73 6.38
N TYR A 253 -16.82 3.91 5.36
CA TYR A 253 -16.47 2.49 5.52
C TYR A 253 -15.03 2.24 6.00
N LEU A 254 -14.18 3.29 6.05
CA LEU A 254 -12.90 3.30 6.75
C LEU A 254 -12.98 4.03 8.10
N ALA A 255 -13.82 5.07 8.18
CA ALA A 255 -14.00 5.92 9.36
C ALA A 255 -14.76 5.19 10.48
N VAL A 256 -15.75 4.35 10.15
CA VAL A 256 -16.48 3.52 11.11
C VAL A 256 -15.75 2.19 11.31
N PRO A 257 -15.29 1.85 12.53
CA PRO A 257 -14.66 0.57 12.81
C PRO A 257 -15.52 -0.61 12.39
N ARG A 258 -14.92 -1.65 11.79
CA ARG A 258 -15.63 -2.83 11.25
C ARG A 258 -16.55 -3.51 12.28
N GLU A 259 -16.15 -3.52 13.55
CA GLU A 259 -16.93 -4.05 14.67
C GLU A 259 -18.20 -3.25 15.01
N ILE A 260 -18.27 -1.99 14.59
CA ILE A 260 -19.45 -1.12 14.70
C ILE A 260 -20.25 -1.23 13.41
N ALA A 261 -19.59 -1.12 12.25
CA ALA A 261 -20.22 -1.25 10.93
C ALA A 261 -21.04 -2.55 10.79
N THR A 262 -20.50 -3.69 11.23
CA THR A 262 -21.19 -5.00 11.23
C THR A 262 -22.48 -5.05 12.05
N LYS A 263 -22.63 -4.17 13.06
CA LYS A 263 -23.80 -4.09 13.95
C LYS A 263 -24.88 -3.11 13.47
N LEU A 264 -24.58 -2.27 12.47
CA LEU A 264 -25.55 -1.38 11.83
C LEU A 264 -26.51 -2.18 10.93
N ASP A 265 -27.67 -1.59 10.65
CA ASP A 265 -28.68 -2.22 9.80
C ASP A 265 -28.18 -2.29 8.34
N GLN A 266 -28.61 -3.30 7.57
CA GLN A 266 -28.03 -3.57 6.24
C GLN A 266 -28.16 -2.38 5.28
N ASP A 267 -29.25 -1.62 5.35
CA ASP A 267 -29.47 -0.47 4.48
C ASP A 267 -28.55 0.70 4.86
N ILE A 268 -28.22 0.86 6.16
CA ILE A 268 -27.17 1.79 6.63
C ILE A 268 -25.82 1.34 6.09
N GLN A 269 -25.49 0.04 6.17
CA GLN A 269 -24.22 -0.50 5.65
C GLN A 269 -24.06 -0.19 4.15
N ALA A 270 -25.11 -0.45 3.36
CA ALA A 270 -25.13 -0.16 1.93
C ALA A 270 -24.96 1.35 1.63
N PHE A 271 -25.75 2.20 2.30
CA PHE A 271 -25.70 3.66 2.14
C PHE A 271 -24.36 4.26 2.61
N MET A 272 -23.70 3.63 3.58
CA MET A 272 -22.37 4.01 4.06
C MET A 272 -21.24 3.70 3.04
N GLY A 273 -21.54 3.00 1.95
CA GLY A 273 -20.57 2.61 0.92
C GLY A 273 -20.16 1.13 0.96
N TYR A 274 -20.72 0.31 1.86
CA TYR A 274 -20.67 -1.16 1.71
C TYR A 274 -21.77 -1.65 0.76
N SER A 275 -21.81 -1.06 -0.44
CA SER A 275 -22.54 -1.59 -1.59
C SER A 275 -21.80 -1.21 -2.86
N MET A 276 -22.04 -1.90 -3.97
CA MET A 276 -21.47 -1.52 -5.26
C MET A 276 -22.34 -0.45 -5.94
N SER A 277 -21.73 0.59 -6.48
CA SER A 277 -22.41 1.54 -7.36
C SER A 277 -22.37 0.97 -8.76
N ASP A 278 -23.53 0.55 -9.26
CA ASP A 278 -23.72 0.05 -10.62
C ASP A 278 -23.08 1.01 -11.67
N PRO A 279 -22.39 0.50 -12.71
CA PRO A 279 -22.33 -0.90 -13.12
C PRO A 279 -21.22 -1.72 -12.44
N ALA A 280 -20.18 -1.07 -11.90
CA ALA A 280 -19.00 -1.74 -11.31
C ALA A 280 -18.14 -0.82 -10.41
N CYS A 281 -18.66 0.31 -9.95
CA CYS A 281 -17.89 1.23 -9.11
C CYS A 281 -17.90 0.75 -7.65
N GLY A 282 -16.72 0.71 -7.02
CA GLY A 282 -16.58 0.35 -5.60
C GLY A 282 -16.61 -1.14 -5.26
N TYR A 283 -16.44 -2.06 -6.23
CA TYR A 283 -16.27 -3.49 -5.88
C TYR A 283 -14.97 -3.74 -5.10
N VAL A 284 -14.94 -4.84 -4.36
CA VAL A 284 -13.70 -5.44 -3.84
C VAL A 284 -13.64 -6.88 -4.34
N GLU A 285 -12.53 -7.32 -4.94
CA GLU A 285 -12.37 -8.68 -5.49
C GLU A 285 -13.52 -9.14 -6.43
N GLN A 286 -14.04 -8.24 -7.27
CA GLN A 286 -15.19 -8.48 -8.17
C GLN A 286 -16.49 -8.92 -7.45
N ILE A 287 -16.62 -8.58 -6.17
CA ILE A 287 -17.85 -8.76 -5.38
C ILE A 287 -18.29 -7.44 -4.74
N ASP A 288 -19.58 -7.36 -4.42
CA ASP A 288 -20.12 -6.23 -3.66
C ASP A 288 -19.48 -6.21 -2.25
N PRO A 289 -18.97 -5.05 -1.76
CA PRO A 289 -18.32 -4.96 -0.46
C PRO A 289 -19.17 -5.45 0.71
N ILE A 290 -20.50 -5.45 0.59
CA ILE A 290 -21.40 -5.95 1.63
C ILE A 290 -21.12 -7.41 1.99
N TYR A 291 -20.62 -8.23 1.06
CA TYR A 291 -20.32 -9.64 1.35
C TYR A 291 -19.05 -9.81 2.20
N LEU A 292 -18.11 -8.85 2.17
CA LEU A 292 -16.94 -8.83 3.07
C LEU A 292 -17.31 -8.40 4.48
N LEU A 293 -18.28 -7.47 4.61
CA LEU A 293 -18.84 -7.09 5.90
C LEU A 293 -19.77 -8.18 6.46
N ARG A 294 -20.54 -8.84 5.58
CA ARG A 294 -21.60 -9.79 5.89
C ARG A 294 -21.53 -11.07 5.03
N PRO A 295 -20.56 -11.99 5.31
CA PRO A 295 -20.41 -13.24 4.57
C PRO A 295 -21.60 -14.22 4.69
N ASP A 296 -22.56 -13.93 5.56
CA ASP A 296 -23.83 -14.64 5.66
C ASP A 296 -24.78 -14.33 4.49
N LEU A 297 -24.67 -13.13 3.88
CA LEU A 297 -25.54 -12.68 2.80
C LEU A 297 -25.22 -13.31 1.44
N GLU A 298 -23.97 -13.69 1.16
CA GLU A 298 -23.57 -14.43 -0.07
C GLU A 298 -24.30 -15.78 -0.17
N LYS A 299 -24.72 -16.33 0.97
CA LYS A 299 -25.33 -17.66 1.11
C LYS A 299 -26.86 -17.65 0.94
N ALA A 300 -27.47 -16.53 0.54
CA ALA A 300 -28.91 -16.38 0.34
C ALA A 300 -29.26 -15.91 -1.07
N CYS A 301 -30.44 -16.30 -1.59
CA CYS A 301 -30.94 -15.75 -2.85
C CYS A 301 -31.46 -14.32 -2.64
N GLY A 302 -31.46 -13.49 -3.69
CA GLY A 302 -31.85 -12.07 -3.63
C GLY A 302 -33.21 -11.84 -2.96
N THR A 303 -34.21 -12.67 -3.30
CA THR A 303 -35.54 -12.62 -2.67
C THR A 303 -35.53 -13.01 -1.19
N CYS A 304 -34.77 -14.03 -0.80
CA CYS A 304 -34.63 -14.40 0.62
C CYS A 304 -33.90 -13.32 1.42
N ARG A 305 -32.88 -12.68 0.82
CA ARG A 305 -32.17 -11.53 1.39
C ARG A 305 -33.12 -10.35 1.60
N LYS A 306 -33.73 -9.83 0.54
CA LYS A 306 -34.67 -8.67 0.58
C LYS A 306 -35.82 -8.87 1.57
N LYS A 307 -36.28 -10.10 1.79
CA LYS A 307 -37.38 -10.42 2.74
C LYS A 307 -36.90 -10.90 4.11
N CYS A 308 -35.60 -10.86 4.39
CA CYS A 308 -34.97 -11.32 5.64
C CYS A 308 -35.39 -12.76 6.06
N ARG A 309 -35.38 -13.70 5.12
CA ARG A 309 -35.79 -15.11 5.35
C ARG A 309 -34.63 -16.07 5.16
N LYS A 310 -34.46 -17.03 6.08
CA LYS A 310 -33.53 -18.18 5.94
C LYS A 310 -33.67 -18.85 4.57
N CYS A 311 -32.66 -18.73 3.72
CA CYS A 311 -32.60 -19.40 2.42
C CYS A 311 -32.24 -20.89 2.61
N ASP A 312 -32.77 -21.78 1.75
CA ASP A 312 -32.36 -23.19 1.70
C ASP A 312 -31.10 -23.44 0.86
N ARG A 313 -30.60 -22.40 0.20
CA ARG A 313 -29.30 -22.35 -0.52
C ARG A 313 -29.21 -23.24 -1.76
N LYS A 314 -30.31 -23.85 -2.21
CA LYS A 314 -30.34 -24.56 -3.50
C LYS A 314 -30.14 -23.58 -4.65
N ARG A 315 -29.15 -23.84 -5.49
CA ARG A 315 -28.83 -23.08 -6.72
C ARG A 315 -29.44 -23.80 -7.94
N PRO A 316 -29.82 -23.08 -9.01
CA PRO A 316 -29.79 -21.61 -9.17
C PRO A 316 -30.94 -20.89 -8.44
N ILE A 317 -32.01 -21.61 -8.07
CA ILE A 317 -33.24 -21.07 -7.47
C ILE A 317 -33.51 -21.78 -6.14
N CYS A 318 -33.82 -21.00 -5.10
CA CYS A 318 -34.12 -21.56 -3.78
C CYS A 318 -35.54 -22.18 -3.74
N ASP A 319 -35.66 -23.40 -3.23
CA ASP A 319 -36.94 -24.12 -3.18
C ASP A 319 -37.94 -23.44 -2.22
N ARG A 320 -37.45 -22.70 -1.22
CA ARG A 320 -38.24 -21.96 -0.23
C ARG A 320 -38.97 -20.76 -0.83
N CYS A 321 -38.40 -20.12 -1.85
CA CYS A 321 -39.10 -19.11 -2.64
C CYS A 321 -40.21 -19.79 -3.46
N ARG A 322 -39.88 -20.87 -4.18
CA ARG A 322 -40.84 -21.64 -5.00
C ARG A 322 -42.03 -22.16 -4.17
N THR A 323 -41.77 -22.82 -3.04
CA THR A 323 -42.82 -23.35 -2.12
C THR A 323 -43.58 -22.27 -1.35
N LYS A 324 -43.16 -21.01 -1.41
CA LYS A 324 -43.91 -19.86 -0.85
C LYS A 324 -44.53 -18.96 -1.93
N GLY A 325 -44.55 -19.39 -3.19
CA GLY A 325 -45.14 -18.62 -4.30
C GLY A 325 -44.39 -17.30 -4.58
N LEU A 326 -43.10 -17.23 -4.26
CA LEU A 326 -42.27 -16.04 -4.46
C LEU A 326 -41.33 -16.26 -5.65
N HIS A 327 -41.26 -15.28 -6.55
CA HIS A 327 -40.23 -15.21 -7.57
C HIS A 327 -38.84 -15.14 -6.91
N CYS A 328 -37.89 -15.94 -7.39
CA CYS A 328 -36.54 -16.05 -6.82
C CYS A 328 -35.54 -15.30 -7.70
N GLU A 329 -35.02 -14.17 -7.22
CA GLU A 329 -34.04 -13.29 -7.89
C GLU A 329 -32.63 -13.92 -8.02
N GLY A 330 -32.51 -15.25 -8.07
CA GLY A 330 -31.23 -15.96 -8.09
C GLY A 330 -30.36 -15.71 -6.85
N TYR A 331 -29.10 -16.17 -6.90
CA TYR A 331 -28.05 -15.83 -5.93
C TYR A 331 -27.19 -14.72 -6.50
N PRO A 332 -26.44 -13.96 -5.68
CA PRO A 332 -25.48 -13.00 -6.20
C PRO A 332 -24.59 -13.63 -7.27
N PRO A 333 -24.56 -13.12 -8.51
CA PRO A 333 -23.47 -13.44 -9.41
C PRO A 333 -22.19 -12.89 -8.76
N ARG A 334 -21.13 -13.69 -8.74
CA ARG A 334 -19.79 -13.09 -8.71
C ARG A 334 -19.64 -12.38 -10.05
N PHE A 335 -19.17 -11.13 -10.07
CA PHE A 335 -18.95 -10.49 -11.36
C PHE A 335 -17.94 -11.34 -12.12
N GLN A 336 -18.37 -11.88 -13.25
CA GLN A 336 -17.49 -12.32 -14.30
C GLN A 336 -17.70 -11.30 -15.42
N PHE A 337 -16.61 -10.73 -15.93
CA PHE A 337 -16.67 -9.99 -17.19
C PHE A 337 -17.21 -10.96 -18.26
N GLN A 338 -18.47 -10.78 -18.65
CA GLN A 338 -19.09 -11.64 -19.65
C GLN A 338 -18.47 -11.35 -21.01
N GLU A 339 -17.58 -12.24 -21.38
CA GLU A 339 -16.87 -12.25 -22.64
C GLU A 339 -17.84 -12.42 -23.81
N THR A 340 -17.88 -11.42 -24.70
CA THR A 340 -18.54 -11.47 -26.02
C THR A 340 -20.06 -11.67 -26.00
N LEU A 341 -20.83 -10.60 -26.28
CA LEU A 341 -22.23 -10.75 -26.67
C LEU A 341 -22.34 -11.08 -28.16
N THR A 342 -22.83 -12.27 -28.45
CA THR A 342 -23.33 -12.65 -29.77
C THR A 342 -24.76 -12.10 -29.92
N ILE A 343 -25.05 -11.25 -30.91
CA ILE A 343 -26.44 -11.13 -31.38
C ILE A 343 -26.80 -12.45 -32.07
N THR A 344 -27.88 -13.07 -31.61
CA THR A 344 -28.69 -13.96 -32.45
C THR A 344 -29.83 -13.17 -33.06
N PRO A 345 -29.91 -13.02 -34.39
CA PRO A 345 -31.15 -12.58 -35.04
C PRO A 345 -32.23 -13.65 -34.83
N ASN A 346 -33.50 -13.24 -34.76
CA ASN A 346 -34.63 -14.16 -34.72
C ASN A 346 -34.54 -15.21 -35.84
N GLN A 347 -34.48 -16.49 -35.47
CA GLN A 347 -34.82 -17.58 -36.37
C GLN A 347 -36.12 -18.25 -35.94
N SER A 348 -37.03 -18.28 -36.90
CA SER A 348 -38.23 -19.11 -36.98
C SER A 348 -38.10 -20.46 -36.28
N SER A 349 -38.90 -20.68 -35.24
CA SER A 349 -39.22 -22.03 -34.76
C SER A 349 -40.22 -22.68 -35.73
N SER A 350 -39.73 -23.52 -36.63
CA SER A 350 -40.57 -24.46 -37.36
C SER A 350 -41.17 -25.50 -36.40
N GLN A 351 -42.47 -25.75 -36.53
CA GLN A 351 -43.14 -26.84 -35.84
C GLN A 351 -42.74 -28.21 -36.39
N PRO A 352 -42.83 -29.27 -35.58
CA PRO A 352 -43.46 -30.52 -35.96
C PRO A 352 -44.90 -30.61 -35.40
N ALA A 353 -45.72 -31.43 -36.04
CA ALA A 353 -47.19 -31.31 -36.02
C ALA A 353 -47.93 -32.12 -34.93
N THR A 354 -49.27 -32.08 -35.01
CA THR A 354 -50.33 -32.73 -34.19
C THR A 354 -50.68 -32.01 -32.88
N SER A 355 -51.94 -31.69 -32.56
CA SER A 355 -53.23 -31.96 -33.23
C SER A 355 -54.32 -30.91 -32.89
N ASP A 356 -55.19 -30.62 -33.85
CA ASP A 356 -56.60 -30.16 -33.75
C ASP A 356 -56.93 -28.92 -32.89
N SER A 357 -57.10 -27.72 -33.48
CA SER A 357 -58.41 -27.14 -33.93
C SER A 357 -58.82 -25.92 -33.05
N VAL A 358 -59.74 -24.98 -33.34
CA VAL A 358 -60.76 -24.71 -34.41
C VAL A 358 -60.73 -23.18 -34.76
N ASP A 359 -61.36 -22.75 -35.88
CA ASP A 359 -61.85 -21.40 -36.33
C ASP A 359 -61.51 -20.11 -35.51
N ALA A 360 -61.24 -18.93 -36.10
CA ALA A 360 -62.00 -18.28 -37.19
C ALA A 360 -61.28 -17.08 -37.85
N SER A 361 -61.60 -16.81 -39.11
CA SER A 361 -61.14 -15.67 -39.96
C SER A 361 -62.19 -14.53 -40.00
N PRO A 362 -62.13 -13.51 -40.89
CA PRO A 362 -61.05 -12.58 -41.30
C PRO A 362 -61.50 -11.08 -41.33
N SER A 363 -60.60 -10.12 -41.64
CA SER A 363 -60.90 -8.94 -42.51
C SER A 363 -59.65 -8.07 -42.82
N GLN A 364 -59.73 -7.23 -43.87
CA GLN A 364 -58.61 -6.58 -44.60
C GLN A 364 -58.44 -5.05 -44.37
N PRO A 365 -57.34 -4.41 -44.86
CA PRO A 365 -56.91 -3.03 -44.54
C PRO A 365 -57.10 -1.97 -45.67
N VAL A 366 -56.77 -0.69 -45.40
CA VAL A 366 -56.74 0.45 -46.37
C VAL A 366 -55.58 1.47 -46.08
N SER A 367 -55.15 2.18 -47.15
CA SER A 367 -54.08 3.20 -47.45
C SER A 367 -53.99 4.54 -46.65
N LEU A 368 -53.07 5.54 -46.80
CA LEU A 368 -51.81 5.85 -47.59
C LEU A 368 -51.07 7.15 -47.07
N SER A 369 -49.77 7.31 -47.36
CA SER A 369 -48.90 8.53 -47.64
C SER A 369 -48.91 9.88 -46.85
N GLU A 370 -47.71 10.44 -46.53
CA GLU A 370 -47.11 11.73 -47.06
C GLU A 370 -45.79 12.20 -46.32
N SER A 371 -45.02 13.16 -46.88
CA SER A 371 -43.70 13.66 -46.37
C SER A 371 -43.24 15.07 -46.89
N PRO A 372 -42.43 15.89 -46.16
CA PRO A 372 -41.86 17.19 -46.60
C PRO A 372 -40.28 17.37 -46.46
N PRO A 373 -39.64 18.52 -46.87
CA PRO A 373 -38.30 18.53 -47.57
C PRO A 373 -37.12 19.43 -47.04
N GLU A 374 -36.05 19.58 -47.85
CA GLU A 374 -34.73 20.30 -47.62
C GLU A 374 -34.63 21.79 -48.09
N LEU A 375 -33.56 22.52 -47.72
CA LEU A 375 -32.89 23.62 -48.51
C LEU A 375 -31.52 24.11 -47.95
N SER A 376 -30.77 24.96 -48.69
CA SER A 376 -29.28 25.14 -48.64
C SER A 376 -28.74 26.60 -48.52
N MET A 377 -27.39 26.82 -48.48
CA MET A 377 -26.72 28.16 -48.44
C MET A 377 -25.35 28.28 -49.22
N PRO A 378 -24.84 29.51 -49.54
CA PRO A 378 -23.73 29.78 -50.50
C PRO A 378 -22.43 30.47 -49.92
N PRO A 379 -21.36 30.78 -50.73
CA PRO A 379 -19.95 30.92 -50.22
C PRO A 379 -19.10 32.22 -50.53
N VAL A 380 -18.00 32.43 -49.74
CA VAL A 380 -16.63 33.01 -50.10
C VAL A 380 -16.52 34.54 -50.43
N PRO A 381 -15.46 35.35 -50.03
CA PRO A 381 -14.01 35.20 -50.36
C PRO A 381 -12.91 35.70 -49.34
N ILE A 382 -11.64 35.66 -49.78
CA ILE A 382 -10.36 35.96 -49.08
C ILE A 382 -9.57 37.08 -49.80
N ASP A 383 -8.86 37.98 -49.10
CA ASP A 383 -7.59 38.68 -49.47
C ASP A 383 -7.18 39.73 -48.39
N ALA A 384 -6.05 40.46 -48.42
CA ALA A 384 -4.63 40.06 -48.24
C ALA A 384 -3.72 41.31 -47.97
N ARG A 385 -2.48 41.11 -47.48
CA ARG A 385 -1.27 42.03 -47.48
C ARG A 385 -1.12 43.13 -46.40
N LEU A 386 -0.03 43.08 -45.58
CA LEU A 386 1.24 43.87 -45.59
C LEU A 386 1.13 45.29 -44.95
N SER A 387 2.08 45.86 -44.18
CA SER A 387 3.56 45.72 -44.05
C SER A 387 4.07 46.16 -42.65
N ALA A 388 5.09 45.53 -42.05
CA ALA A 388 6.51 45.99 -41.92
C ALA A 388 6.72 47.47 -41.55
N SER A 389 7.62 47.89 -40.65
CA SER A 389 8.84 47.28 -40.04
C SER A 389 9.08 47.93 -38.64
N LEU A 390 10.13 47.72 -37.80
CA LEU A 390 11.55 47.37 -37.93
C LEU A 390 12.08 46.51 -36.74
N SER A 391 13.37 46.14 -36.80
CA SER A 391 14.26 45.73 -35.70
C SER A 391 15.67 46.33 -35.98
N PRO A 392 16.63 46.38 -35.02
CA PRO A 392 17.56 45.27 -34.65
C PRO A 392 17.79 45.18 -33.12
N GLU A 393 18.69 44.41 -32.46
CA GLU A 393 19.57 43.22 -32.68
C GLU A 393 19.81 42.62 -31.25
N TYR A 394 19.69 41.31 -30.97
CA TYR A 394 20.63 40.16 -31.10
C TYR A 394 21.94 40.21 -30.27
N PRO A 395 22.54 39.06 -29.84
CA PRO A 395 22.06 37.66 -29.66
C PRO A 395 22.21 37.12 -28.19
N VAL A 396 21.51 36.10 -27.64
CA VAL A 396 21.43 34.62 -27.91
C VAL A 396 22.76 33.88 -27.60
N LEU A 397 22.87 32.88 -26.71
CA LEU A 397 22.35 31.48 -26.66
C LEU A 397 22.21 30.96 -25.19
N GLU A 398 21.58 29.82 -24.82
CA GLU A 398 20.45 29.02 -25.36
C GLU A 398 20.19 27.81 -24.41
N THR A 399 18.92 27.40 -24.22
CA THR A 399 18.46 25.99 -24.05
C THR A 399 16.94 25.96 -23.89
N SER A 400 16.25 25.46 -24.91
CA SER A 400 14.80 25.66 -25.09
C SER A 400 14.00 24.39 -24.74
N ALA A 401 12.85 24.57 -24.07
CA ALA A 401 11.79 23.58 -24.09
C ALA A 401 11.08 23.58 -25.46
N LEU A 402 10.63 22.41 -25.92
CA LEU A 402 9.80 22.29 -27.13
C LEU A 402 8.43 21.70 -26.81
N THR A 403 7.42 22.53 -26.99
CA THR A 403 6.02 22.13 -27.22
C THR A 403 5.90 21.29 -28.50
N LEU A 404 5.12 20.21 -28.47
CA LEU A 404 4.76 19.45 -29.66
C LEU A 404 3.31 19.72 -30.08
N THR A 405 3.15 20.16 -31.32
CA THR A 405 1.88 20.45 -31.99
C THR A 405 1.24 19.18 -32.57
N SER A 406 -0.09 19.23 -32.72
CA SER A 406 -0.87 18.22 -33.46
C SER A 406 -0.51 18.19 -34.95
N PRO A 407 -0.31 17.01 -35.56
CA PRO A 407 -0.36 16.84 -37.00
C PRO A 407 -1.74 16.34 -37.45
N GLN A 408 -2.45 17.16 -38.24
CA GLN A 408 -3.42 16.63 -39.20
C GLN A 408 -2.69 16.32 -40.52
N THR A 409 -2.65 15.05 -40.91
CA THR A 409 -2.33 14.65 -42.28
C THR A 409 -3.28 13.54 -42.73
N SER A 410 -4.22 13.92 -43.60
CA SER A 410 -5.09 12.98 -44.29
C SER A 410 -4.28 12.14 -45.27
N ALA A 411 -4.20 10.83 -45.04
CA ALA A 411 -3.66 9.86 -46.00
C ALA A 411 -4.66 8.72 -46.18
N THR A 412 -5.51 8.85 -47.20
CA THR A 412 -6.39 7.77 -47.67
C THR A 412 -5.54 6.61 -48.21
N LEU A 413 -5.48 5.51 -47.46
CA LEU A 413 -5.05 4.21 -47.96
C LEU A 413 -6.28 3.29 -48.07
N SER A 414 -6.90 3.31 -49.24
CA SER A 414 -7.87 2.30 -49.64
C SER A 414 -7.15 1.00 -49.99
N LEU A 415 -7.38 -0.05 -49.21
CA LEU A 415 -7.18 -1.44 -49.65
C LEU A 415 -8.47 -2.23 -49.39
N SER A 416 -8.76 -3.12 -50.33
CA SER A 416 -10.12 -3.56 -50.68
C SER A 416 -10.74 -4.58 -49.71
N PRO A 417 -12.08 -4.70 -49.68
CA PRO A 417 -12.76 -5.78 -48.97
C PRO A 417 -12.76 -7.04 -49.84
N ASP A 418 -11.92 -8.02 -49.50
CA ASP A 418 -12.12 -9.41 -49.94
C ASP A 418 -11.26 -10.36 -49.08
N LEU A 419 -11.89 -11.09 -48.15
CA LEU A 419 -11.48 -12.46 -47.81
C LEU A 419 -12.61 -13.22 -47.08
N GLY A 420 -13.38 -13.97 -47.87
CA GLY A 420 -13.94 -15.28 -47.50
C GLY A 420 -14.92 -15.36 -46.32
N SER A 421 -16.19 -15.59 -46.63
CA SER A 421 -17.09 -16.28 -45.70
C SER A 421 -16.55 -17.65 -45.31
N PHE A 422 -16.39 -17.93 -44.02
CA PHE A 422 -16.18 -19.29 -43.52
C PHE A 422 -17.40 -19.80 -42.75
N THR A 423 -18.16 -20.65 -43.42
CA THR A 423 -19.11 -21.58 -42.80
C THR A 423 -18.32 -22.69 -42.09
N MET A 424 -18.70 -23.02 -40.86
CA MET A 424 -18.09 -24.12 -40.11
C MET A 424 -18.51 -25.48 -40.67
N SER A 425 -17.58 -26.17 -41.31
CA SER A 425 -17.47 -27.64 -41.31
C SER A 425 -15.98 -28.01 -41.54
N PRO A 426 -15.53 -29.22 -41.15
CA PRO A 426 -14.80 -29.42 -39.90
C PRO A 426 -13.27 -29.30 -40.02
N SER A 427 -12.64 -28.47 -39.19
CA SER A 427 -11.25 -28.71 -38.71
C SER A 427 -10.86 -27.75 -37.59
N ALA A 428 -10.60 -28.29 -36.38
CA ALA A 428 -10.03 -27.49 -35.27
C ALA A 428 -8.51 -27.21 -35.44
N HIS A 429 -7.88 -27.83 -36.44
CA HIS A 429 -6.44 -27.70 -36.70
C HIS A 429 -6.06 -26.41 -37.43
N THR A 430 -6.93 -25.84 -38.27
CA THR A 430 -6.61 -24.66 -39.09
C THR A 430 -6.49 -23.36 -38.29
N ASP A 431 -7.24 -23.20 -37.18
CA ASP A 431 -7.14 -22.00 -36.35
C ASP A 431 -5.83 -21.98 -35.54
N LEU A 432 -5.41 -23.14 -35.02
CA LEU A 432 -4.19 -23.27 -34.24
C LEU A 432 -2.93 -23.01 -35.08
N GLU A 433 -2.85 -23.57 -36.29
CA GLU A 433 -1.72 -23.33 -37.20
C GLU A 433 -1.61 -21.85 -37.62
N ASN A 434 -2.74 -21.16 -37.78
CA ASN A 434 -2.78 -19.74 -38.10
C ASN A 434 -2.39 -18.83 -36.91
N ASP A 435 -2.86 -19.17 -35.69
CA ASP A 435 -2.43 -18.51 -34.44
C ASP A 435 -0.92 -18.67 -34.24
N ILE A 436 -0.37 -19.86 -34.48
CA ILE A 436 1.07 -20.16 -34.43
C ILE A 436 1.86 -19.35 -35.47
N ALA A 437 1.39 -19.27 -36.70
CA ALA A 437 2.05 -18.53 -37.78
C ALA A 437 2.10 -17.03 -37.46
N THR A 438 0.96 -16.46 -37.07
CA THR A 438 0.82 -15.03 -36.76
C THR A 438 1.69 -14.61 -35.56
N ASN A 439 1.77 -15.45 -34.52
CA ASN A 439 2.41 -15.10 -33.26
C ASN A 439 3.83 -15.67 -33.09
N ARG A 440 4.46 -16.16 -34.16
CA ARG A 440 5.79 -16.80 -34.14
C ARG A 440 6.85 -15.99 -33.38
N HIS A 441 6.83 -14.66 -33.53
CA HIS A 441 7.78 -13.76 -32.86
C HIS A 441 7.62 -13.77 -31.32
N ILE A 442 6.40 -13.90 -30.81
CA ILE A 442 6.10 -14.00 -29.37
C ILE A 442 6.50 -15.39 -28.85
N ILE A 443 6.22 -16.44 -29.63
CA ILE A 443 6.61 -17.82 -29.29
C ILE A 443 8.14 -17.93 -29.21
N ASN A 444 8.87 -17.33 -30.16
CA ASN A 444 10.34 -17.28 -30.14
C ASN A 444 10.89 -16.47 -28.95
N TYR A 445 10.18 -15.42 -28.50
CA TYR A 445 10.53 -14.69 -27.28
C TYR A 445 10.33 -15.55 -26.03
N PHE A 446 9.24 -16.34 -25.96
CA PHE A 446 9.06 -17.31 -24.89
C PHE A 446 10.21 -18.33 -24.87
N ASP A 447 10.48 -18.91 -26.03
CA ASP A 447 11.50 -19.92 -26.23
C ASP A 447 12.89 -19.41 -25.82
N HIS A 448 13.40 -18.34 -26.43
CA HIS A 448 14.79 -17.94 -26.25
C HIS A 448 15.06 -16.96 -25.10
N THR A 449 14.04 -16.22 -24.63
CA THR A 449 14.21 -15.22 -23.56
C THR A 449 13.50 -15.65 -22.28
N LEU A 450 12.17 -15.82 -22.32
CA LEU A 450 11.39 -15.95 -21.08
C LEU A 450 11.62 -17.28 -20.37
N SER A 451 11.77 -18.38 -21.12
CA SER A 451 12.01 -19.71 -20.55
C SER A 451 13.34 -19.83 -19.78
N GLU A 452 14.35 -19.03 -20.14
CA GLU A 452 15.63 -18.98 -19.43
C GLU A 452 15.51 -18.28 -18.07
N HIS A 453 14.59 -17.31 -17.95
CA HIS A 453 14.32 -16.65 -16.66
C HIS A 453 13.65 -17.59 -15.64
N PHE A 454 13.16 -18.77 -16.04
CA PHE A 454 12.50 -19.73 -15.15
C PHE A 454 13.37 -20.91 -14.68
N ILE A 455 14.58 -21.11 -15.21
CA ILE A 455 15.42 -22.27 -14.87
C ILE A 455 16.85 -21.90 -14.43
N ILE A 456 17.57 -22.89 -13.92
CA ILE A 456 19.03 -22.95 -13.79
C ILE A 456 19.50 -23.92 -14.89
N HIS A 457 20.40 -23.48 -15.77
CA HIS A 457 20.91 -24.35 -16.84
C HIS A 457 21.80 -25.47 -16.27
N VAL A 458 21.54 -26.71 -16.71
CA VAL A 458 22.33 -27.90 -16.36
C VAL A 458 22.87 -28.50 -17.66
N PRO A 459 24.21 -28.61 -17.84
CA PRO A 459 24.79 -29.17 -19.06
C PRO A 459 24.28 -30.58 -19.35
N GLY A 460 23.83 -30.80 -20.58
CA GLY A 460 23.27 -32.09 -21.03
C GLY A 460 21.78 -32.30 -20.71
N LEU A 461 21.09 -31.28 -20.17
CA LEU A 461 19.63 -31.26 -20.06
C LEU A 461 19.07 -30.08 -20.84
N ASP A 462 17.98 -30.33 -21.59
CA ASP A 462 17.23 -29.26 -22.25
C ASP A 462 16.41 -28.44 -21.25
N ASN A 463 16.00 -27.24 -21.67
CA ASN A 463 15.12 -26.42 -20.86
C ASN A 463 13.73 -27.11 -20.77
N PRO A 464 13.23 -27.48 -19.58
CA PRO A 464 11.97 -28.22 -19.45
C PRO A 464 10.74 -27.44 -19.93
N PHE A 465 10.77 -26.10 -20.00
CA PHE A 465 9.71 -25.35 -20.66
C PHE A 465 9.74 -25.52 -22.19
N ARG A 466 10.93 -25.71 -22.80
CA ARG A 466 11.07 -26.09 -24.22
C ARG A 466 10.75 -27.57 -24.48
N GLU A 467 11.16 -28.47 -23.58
CA GLU A 467 10.96 -29.91 -23.73
C GLU A 467 9.50 -30.34 -23.45
N TYR A 468 8.83 -29.72 -22.48
CA TYR A 468 7.51 -30.18 -21.98
C TYR A 468 6.36 -29.19 -22.19
N VAL A 469 6.58 -27.88 -22.10
CA VAL A 469 5.47 -26.90 -22.17
C VAL A 469 5.25 -26.40 -23.60
N LEU A 470 6.31 -26.08 -24.33
CA LEU A 470 6.25 -25.58 -25.69
C LEU A 470 5.63 -26.58 -26.69
N PRO A 471 5.88 -27.91 -26.63
CA PRO A 471 5.22 -28.87 -27.52
C PRO A 471 3.72 -28.98 -27.25
N LEU A 472 3.29 -28.86 -25.99
CA LEU A 472 1.86 -28.81 -25.64
C LEU A 472 1.20 -27.52 -26.16
N ALA A 473 1.92 -26.38 -26.15
CA ALA A 473 1.43 -25.14 -26.77
C ALA A 473 1.20 -25.30 -28.30
N TYR A 474 2.06 -26.05 -28.99
CA TYR A 474 1.85 -26.39 -30.40
C TYR A 474 0.72 -27.40 -30.65
N GLN A 475 0.19 -28.06 -29.61
CA GLN A 475 -0.88 -29.07 -29.71
C GLN A 475 -2.23 -28.59 -29.19
N HIS A 476 -2.28 -27.57 -28.32
CA HIS A 476 -3.49 -27.14 -27.65
C HIS A 476 -3.60 -25.61 -27.54
N GLN A 477 -4.62 -25.04 -28.19
CA GLN A 477 -4.81 -23.60 -28.33
C GLN A 477 -4.87 -22.84 -26.99
N GLY A 478 -5.48 -23.41 -25.95
CA GLY A 478 -5.52 -22.78 -24.62
C GLY A 478 -4.14 -22.63 -23.97
N ILE A 479 -3.20 -23.54 -24.25
CA ILE A 479 -1.82 -23.46 -23.74
C ILE A 479 -1.03 -22.44 -24.55
N LEU A 480 -1.24 -22.40 -25.87
CA LEU A 480 -0.68 -21.35 -26.72
C LEU A 480 -1.12 -19.97 -26.24
N HIS A 481 -2.41 -19.75 -26.01
CA HIS A 481 -2.92 -18.48 -25.51
C HIS A 481 -2.37 -18.16 -24.11
N ALA A 482 -2.23 -19.12 -23.19
CA ALA A 482 -1.61 -18.89 -21.88
C ALA A 482 -0.14 -18.42 -22.03
N LEU A 483 0.62 -19.06 -22.92
CA LEU A 483 2.01 -18.75 -23.25
C LEU A 483 2.15 -17.36 -23.90
N LEU A 484 1.31 -17.04 -24.89
CA LEU A 484 1.29 -15.74 -25.56
C LEU A 484 0.93 -14.61 -24.60
N GLY A 485 -0.06 -14.81 -23.73
CA GLY A 485 -0.44 -13.85 -22.70
C GLY A 485 0.71 -13.54 -21.74
N LEU A 486 1.33 -14.57 -21.16
CA LEU A 486 2.49 -14.43 -20.26
C LEU A 486 3.66 -13.72 -20.96
N SER A 487 3.95 -14.10 -22.21
CA SER A 487 5.07 -13.54 -22.97
C SER A 487 4.88 -12.06 -23.30
N THR A 488 3.68 -11.67 -23.74
CA THR A 488 3.34 -10.26 -24.04
C THR A 488 3.31 -9.38 -22.79
N CYS A 489 2.86 -9.90 -21.65
CA CYS A 489 2.98 -9.25 -20.35
C CYS A 489 4.47 -8.95 -20.02
N HIS A 490 5.33 -9.95 -20.17
CA HIS A 490 6.76 -9.80 -19.90
C HIS A 490 7.48 -8.85 -20.88
N MET A 491 7.14 -8.89 -22.17
CA MET A 491 7.66 -7.97 -23.19
C MET A 491 7.31 -6.51 -22.89
N HIS A 492 6.11 -6.27 -22.34
CA HIS A 492 5.68 -4.95 -21.87
C HIS A 492 6.50 -4.51 -20.66
N ASN A 493 6.59 -5.35 -19.61
CA ASN A 493 7.31 -5.04 -18.37
C ASN A 493 8.82 -4.81 -18.56
N THR A 494 9.41 -5.39 -19.60
CA THR A 494 10.83 -5.24 -19.96
C THR A 494 11.10 -4.13 -20.99
N GLY A 495 10.10 -3.34 -21.37
CA GLY A 495 10.28 -2.22 -22.31
C GLY A 495 10.67 -2.63 -23.73
N HIS A 496 10.48 -3.89 -24.12
CA HIS A 496 10.80 -4.37 -25.47
C HIS A 496 9.86 -3.80 -26.56
N SER A 497 8.75 -3.17 -26.16
CA SER A 497 7.87 -2.39 -27.04
C SER A 497 7.01 -1.41 -26.23
N ASN A 498 7.06 -0.13 -26.59
CA ASN A 498 6.33 0.97 -25.94
C ASN A 498 4.82 1.01 -26.25
N SER A 499 4.23 -0.09 -26.73
CA SER A 499 2.86 -0.09 -27.21
C SER A 499 1.86 -0.47 -26.11
N GLN A 500 0.96 0.46 -25.78
CA GLN A 500 -0.21 0.24 -24.93
C GLN A 500 -1.10 -0.93 -25.42
N THR A 501 -1.01 -1.26 -26.72
CA THR A 501 -1.64 -2.42 -27.36
C THR A 501 -1.21 -3.76 -26.76
N LEU A 502 0.04 -3.91 -26.29
CA LEU A 502 0.51 -5.20 -25.75
C LEU A 502 -0.20 -5.63 -24.47
N VAL A 503 -0.61 -4.68 -23.63
CA VAL A 503 -1.38 -4.97 -22.40
C VAL A 503 -2.75 -5.54 -22.77
N THR A 504 -3.45 -4.91 -23.72
CA THR A 504 -4.74 -5.37 -24.25
C THR A 504 -4.65 -6.74 -24.90
N VAL A 505 -3.59 -6.99 -25.68
CA VAL A 505 -3.32 -8.29 -26.34
C VAL A 505 -3.03 -9.38 -25.30
N SER A 506 -2.21 -9.07 -24.28
CA SER A 506 -1.88 -9.98 -23.19
C SER A 506 -3.12 -10.43 -22.41
N LEU A 507 -3.99 -9.47 -22.06
CA LEU A 507 -5.27 -9.74 -21.40
C LEU A 507 -6.20 -10.60 -22.26
N GLY A 508 -6.31 -10.29 -23.56
CA GLY A 508 -7.12 -11.08 -24.51
C GLY A 508 -6.70 -12.55 -24.58
N TYR A 509 -5.38 -12.81 -24.66
CA TYR A 509 -4.86 -14.18 -24.65
C TYR A 509 -5.09 -14.90 -23.31
N ARG A 510 -4.88 -14.22 -22.18
CA ARG A 510 -5.14 -14.80 -20.84
C ARG A 510 -6.60 -15.20 -20.67
N LEU A 511 -7.53 -14.37 -21.13
CA LEU A 511 -8.96 -14.65 -21.10
C LEU A 511 -9.33 -15.88 -21.94
N SER A 512 -8.84 -15.98 -23.18
CA SER A 512 -9.03 -17.17 -24.02
C SER A 512 -8.47 -18.46 -23.40
N ALA A 513 -7.31 -18.39 -22.74
CA ALA A 513 -6.75 -19.50 -21.98
C ALA A 513 -7.63 -19.92 -20.79
N ILE A 514 -8.21 -18.95 -20.07
CA ILE A 514 -9.15 -19.22 -18.96
C ILE A 514 -10.44 -19.89 -19.47
N ARG A 515 -11.00 -19.48 -20.62
CA ARG A 515 -12.12 -20.20 -21.26
C ARG A 515 -11.76 -21.66 -21.57
N SER A 516 -10.58 -21.88 -22.13
CA SER A 516 -10.10 -23.23 -22.49
C SER A 516 -9.93 -24.11 -21.25
N LEU A 517 -9.35 -23.56 -20.17
CA LEU A 517 -9.26 -24.23 -18.87
C LEU A 517 -10.64 -24.56 -18.28
N ALA A 518 -11.59 -23.63 -18.32
CA ALA A 518 -12.95 -23.87 -17.84
C ALA A 518 -13.65 -25.00 -18.62
N SER A 519 -13.43 -25.09 -19.94
CA SER A 519 -13.94 -26.17 -20.78
C SER A 519 -13.39 -27.55 -20.37
N LEU A 520 -12.07 -27.67 -20.15
CA LEU A 520 -11.46 -28.92 -19.69
C LEU A 520 -11.91 -29.31 -18.26
N LEU A 521 -12.03 -28.34 -17.35
CA LEU A 521 -12.55 -28.62 -16.00
C LEU A 521 -14.03 -29.08 -16.04
N HIS A 522 -14.84 -28.49 -16.92
CA HIS A 522 -16.22 -28.97 -17.13
C HIS A 522 -16.27 -30.38 -17.77
N LYS A 523 -15.30 -30.72 -18.63
CA LYS A 523 -15.14 -32.07 -19.16
C LYS A 523 -14.79 -33.10 -18.08
N GLU A 524 -13.94 -32.74 -17.11
CA GLU A 524 -13.63 -33.60 -15.96
C GLU A 524 -14.92 -33.96 -15.18
N ASP A 525 -15.76 -32.96 -14.86
CA ASP A 525 -17.03 -33.15 -14.15
C ASP A 525 -18.00 -34.11 -14.85
N ILE A 526 -17.97 -34.14 -16.20
CA ILE A 526 -18.91 -34.93 -17.02
C ILE A 526 -18.37 -36.32 -17.37
N SER A 527 -17.09 -36.41 -17.74
CA SER A 527 -16.56 -37.56 -18.49
C SER A 527 -15.15 -38.00 -18.11
N ARG A 528 -14.50 -37.29 -17.16
CA ARG A 528 -13.09 -37.43 -16.77
C ARG A 528 -12.09 -37.11 -17.91
N LEU A 529 -10.98 -36.49 -17.55
CA LEU A 529 -9.91 -36.15 -18.47
C LEU A 529 -9.04 -37.37 -18.84
N THR A 530 -8.52 -37.36 -20.07
CA THR A 530 -7.43 -38.24 -20.48
C THR A 530 -6.09 -37.73 -19.94
N ALA A 531 -5.07 -38.58 -19.83
CA ALA A 531 -3.76 -38.19 -19.28
C ALA A 531 -3.13 -36.96 -19.97
N THR A 532 -3.26 -36.86 -21.30
CA THR A 532 -2.80 -35.68 -22.07
C THR A 532 -3.60 -34.41 -21.74
N GLU A 533 -4.90 -34.53 -21.45
CA GLU A 533 -5.71 -33.38 -21.04
C GLU A 533 -5.47 -32.98 -19.57
N GLU A 534 -5.08 -33.92 -18.69
CA GLU A 534 -4.55 -33.59 -17.37
C GLU A 534 -3.28 -32.74 -17.49
N GLU A 535 -2.35 -33.13 -18.37
CA GLU A 535 -1.15 -32.34 -18.69
C GLU A 535 -1.52 -30.96 -19.26
N HIS A 536 -2.51 -30.87 -20.15
CA HIS A 536 -2.99 -29.58 -20.67
C HIS A 536 -3.52 -28.65 -19.56
N VAL A 537 -4.33 -29.18 -18.62
CA VAL A 537 -4.84 -28.41 -17.47
C VAL A 537 -3.70 -27.93 -16.58
N LEU A 538 -2.75 -28.80 -16.25
CA LEU A 538 -1.61 -28.45 -15.40
C LEU A 538 -0.69 -27.42 -16.07
N ALA A 539 -0.46 -27.53 -17.38
CA ALA A 539 0.35 -26.58 -18.16
C ALA A 539 -0.31 -25.20 -18.25
N MET A 540 -1.62 -25.12 -18.52
CA MET A 540 -2.35 -23.85 -18.51
C MET A 540 -2.32 -23.20 -17.13
N VAL A 541 -2.55 -23.96 -16.05
CA VAL A 541 -2.50 -23.42 -14.68
C VAL A 541 -1.10 -22.93 -14.30
N LEU A 542 -0.04 -23.64 -14.69
CA LEU A 542 1.33 -23.16 -14.49
C LEU A 542 1.57 -21.82 -15.19
N LEU A 543 1.22 -21.71 -16.48
CA LEU A 543 1.41 -20.48 -17.26
C LEU A 543 0.54 -19.32 -16.75
N LEU A 544 -0.70 -19.57 -16.35
CA LEU A 544 -1.61 -18.56 -15.79
C LEU A 544 -1.12 -18.05 -14.41
N VAL A 545 -0.62 -18.93 -13.54
CA VAL A 545 -0.04 -18.49 -12.24
C VAL A 545 1.28 -17.73 -12.45
N LEU A 546 2.11 -18.13 -13.42
CA LEU A 546 3.28 -17.34 -13.82
C LEU A 546 2.90 -15.98 -14.42
N HIS A 547 1.76 -15.88 -15.11
CA HIS A 547 1.22 -14.61 -15.62
C HIS A 547 0.79 -13.70 -14.46
N ASP A 548 -0.03 -14.18 -13.51
CA ASP A 548 -0.39 -13.42 -12.29
C ASP A 548 0.83 -12.82 -11.59
N VAL A 549 1.88 -13.64 -11.43
CA VAL A 549 3.16 -13.25 -10.83
C VAL A 549 3.86 -12.19 -11.69
N CYS A 550 3.96 -12.39 -13.01
CA CYS A 550 4.57 -11.42 -13.94
C CYS A 550 3.85 -10.06 -13.93
N GLU A 551 2.52 -10.04 -13.89
CA GLU A 551 1.69 -8.84 -13.95
C GLU A 551 1.71 -8.04 -12.64
N SER A 552 1.56 -8.71 -11.49
CA SER A 552 1.25 -8.03 -10.22
C SER A 552 2.18 -8.38 -9.06
N GLY A 553 2.93 -9.48 -9.18
CA GLY A 553 3.68 -10.08 -8.06
C GLY A 553 2.81 -10.78 -7.00
N VAL A 554 1.50 -10.92 -7.24
CA VAL A 554 0.56 -11.62 -6.35
C VAL A 554 -0.22 -12.65 -7.17
N SER A 555 -0.35 -13.89 -6.68
CA SER A 555 -1.30 -14.84 -7.26
C SER A 555 -2.72 -14.52 -6.78
N THR A 556 -3.36 -13.57 -7.47
CA THR A 556 -4.78 -13.23 -7.27
C THR A 556 -5.68 -14.43 -7.58
N HIS A 557 -5.25 -15.34 -8.46
CA HIS A 557 -5.94 -16.58 -8.78
C HIS A 557 -5.34 -17.82 -8.08
N GLY A 558 -5.00 -17.73 -6.79
CA GLY A 558 -4.65 -18.91 -5.97
C GLY A 558 -5.73 -20.02 -5.95
N ALA A 559 -6.93 -19.70 -6.40
CA ALA A 559 -7.99 -20.66 -6.75
C ALA A 559 -7.57 -21.68 -7.84
N HIS A 560 -6.71 -21.32 -8.80
CA HIS A 560 -6.24 -22.26 -9.84
C HIS A 560 -5.35 -23.36 -9.25
N LEU A 561 -4.38 -23.02 -8.39
CA LEU A 561 -3.57 -24.02 -7.66
C LEU A 561 -4.49 -24.92 -6.82
N THR A 562 -5.39 -24.32 -6.04
CA THR A 562 -6.36 -25.07 -5.22
C THR A 562 -7.22 -26.00 -6.08
N GLY A 563 -7.66 -25.53 -7.24
CA GLY A 563 -8.54 -26.24 -8.17
C GLY A 563 -7.91 -27.45 -8.83
N VAL A 564 -6.60 -27.48 -9.09
CA VAL A 564 -5.92 -28.66 -9.66
C VAL A 564 -5.31 -29.61 -8.63
N SER A 565 -5.48 -29.33 -7.33
CA SER A 565 -4.97 -30.18 -6.24
C SER A 565 -5.40 -31.66 -6.36
N PHE A 566 -6.61 -31.93 -6.85
CA PHE A 566 -7.10 -33.30 -7.07
C PHE A 566 -6.38 -34.00 -8.23
N LEU A 567 -6.00 -33.30 -9.30
CA LEU A 567 -5.20 -33.85 -10.40
C LEU A 567 -3.77 -34.15 -9.93
N CYS A 568 -3.14 -33.20 -9.22
CA CYS A 568 -1.83 -33.42 -8.63
C CYS A 568 -1.82 -34.63 -7.69
N LYS A 569 -2.84 -34.78 -6.84
CA LYS A 569 -2.99 -35.97 -5.97
C LYS A 569 -3.24 -37.25 -6.78
N ARG A 570 -4.13 -37.21 -7.79
CA ARG A 570 -4.44 -38.36 -8.65
C ARG A 570 -3.20 -38.92 -9.35
N ILE A 571 -2.38 -38.06 -9.94
CA ILE A 571 -1.15 -38.45 -10.64
C ILE A 571 -0.07 -38.91 -9.65
N ALA A 572 0.05 -38.23 -8.50
CA ALA A 572 1.01 -38.61 -7.45
C ALA A 572 0.72 -39.99 -6.84
N CYS A 573 -0.56 -40.38 -6.74
CA CYS A 573 -0.99 -41.68 -6.21
C CYS A 573 -1.02 -42.81 -7.25
N LEU A 574 -0.51 -42.62 -8.48
CA LEU A 574 -0.37 -43.73 -9.44
C LEU A 574 0.75 -44.67 -9.00
N ASP A 575 0.43 -45.96 -8.78
CA ASP A 575 1.31 -46.94 -8.12
C ASP A 575 2.62 -47.30 -8.83
N THR A 576 2.86 -46.85 -10.07
CA THR A 576 4.09 -47.20 -10.81
C THR A 576 4.70 -46.02 -11.57
N SER A 577 6.03 -45.85 -11.46
CA SER A 577 6.79 -44.84 -12.20
C SER A 577 6.59 -44.85 -13.74
N PRO A 578 6.47 -45.99 -14.45
CA PRO A 578 6.17 -45.98 -15.89
C PRO A 578 4.78 -45.46 -16.28
N MET A 579 3.86 -45.25 -15.33
CA MET A 579 2.54 -44.65 -15.60
C MET A 579 2.51 -43.12 -15.43
N ARG A 580 3.62 -42.49 -15.01
CA ARG A 580 3.74 -41.03 -14.91
C ARG A 580 4.63 -40.51 -16.04
N SER A 581 4.12 -39.60 -16.86
CA SER A 581 4.94 -38.96 -17.90
C SER A 581 5.96 -37.99 -17.27
N LYS A 582 7.07 -37.73 -17.98
CA LYS A 582 8.04 -36.70 -17.57
C LYS A 582 7.40 -35.32 -17.52
N THR A 583 6.54 -35.01 -18.50
CA THR A 583 5.72 -33.80 -18.59
C THR A 583 4.90 -33.57 -17.33
N ALA A 584 4.08 -34.55 -16.92
CA ALA A 584 3.25 -34.44 -15.72
C ALA A 584 4.10 -34.29 -14.45
N MET A 585 5.21 -35.01 -14.34
CA MET A 585 6.13 -34.89 -13.19
C MET A 585 6.80 -33.51 -13.10
N PHE A 586 7.20 -32.92 -14.23
CA PHE A 586 7.71 -31.55 -14.28
C PHE A 586 6.64 -30.54 -13.84
N LEU A 587 5.44 -30.62 -14.43
CA LEU A 587 4.32 -29.72 -14.13
C LEU A 587 3.89 -29.78 -12.66
N ILE A 588 3.77 -30.99 -12.09
CA ILE A 588 3.45 -31.17 -10.67
C ILE A 588 4.58 -30.62 -9.78
N SER A 589 5.85 -30.78 -10.15
CA SER A 589 6.97 -30.23 -9.39
C SER A 589 6.94 -28.70 -9.36
N ALA A 590 6.70 -28.05 -10.52
CA ALA A 590 6.58 -26.60 -10.62
C ALA A 590 5.39 -26.05 -9.83
N LEU A 591 4.21 -26.68 -9.97
CA LEU A 591 3.00 -26.28 -9.25
C LEU A 591 3.12 -26.52 -7.74
N SER A 592 3.79 -27.59 -7.31
CA SER A 592 4.02 -27.88 -5.89
C SER A 592 4.98 -26.89 -5.24
N TRP A 593 5.93 -26.34 -6.01
CA TRP A 593 6.75 -25.22 -5.55
C TRP A 593 5.93 -23.94 -5.34
N LEU A 594 5.04 -23.61 -6.28
CA LEU A 594 4.16 -22.44 -6.18
C LEU A 594 3.17 -22.56 -5.01
N ASP A 595 2.62 -23.76 -4.76
CA ASP A 595 1.80 -24.04 -3.57
C ASP A 595 2.61 -23.95 -2.26
N MET A 596 3.89 -24.35 -2.28
CA MET A 596 4.79 -24.20 -1.13
C MET A 596 5.02 -22.72 -0.79
N ILE A 597 5.37 -21.86 -1.76
CA ILE A 597 5.50 -20.41 -1.54
C ILE A 597 4.21 -19.85 -0.94
N ARG A 598 3.06 -20.26 -1.47
CA ARG A 598 1.75 -19.83 -0.95
C ARG A 598 1.56 -20.24 0.52
N GLY A 599 1.97 -21.46 0.90
CA GLY A 599 1.98 -21.94 2.29
C GLY A 599 2.93 -21.17 3.24
N PHE A 600 4.05 -20.65 2.73
CA PHE A 600 4.89 -19.75 3.54
C PHE A 600 4.15 -18.44 3.90
N SER A 601 3.30 -17.92 3.02
CA SER A 601 2.46 -16.74 3.30
C SER A 601 1.28 -16.99 4.27
N GLY A 602 1.06 -18.24 4.67
CA GLY A 602 -0.06 -18.69 5.49
C GLY A 602 -0.26 -20.18 5.28
N ALA A 603 -0.03 -20.98 6.32
CA ALA A 603 -0.05 -22.44 6.21
C ALA A 603 -1.44 -22.98 5.85
N GLU A 604 -2.49 -22.29 6.26
CA GLU A 604 -3.88 -22.55 5.89
C GLU A 604 -4.13 -22.54 4.38
N LYS A 605 -3.30 -21.82 3.60
CA LYS A 605 -3.42 -21.70 2.14
C LYS A 605 -2.80 -22.88 1.38
N LEU A 606 -1.92 -23.65 2.02
CA LEU A 606 -1.29 -24.84 1.46
C LEU A 606 -2.36 -25.86 1.02
N SER A 607 -2.34 -26.31 -0.23
CA SER A 607 -3.39 -27.17 -0.79
C SER A 607 -2.93 -28.57 -1.18
N TYR A 608 -1.65 -28.76 -1.52
CA TYR A 608 -1.16 -30.06 -1.99
C TYR A 608 -0.74 -30.93 -0.82
N SER A 609 -1.26 -32.16 -0.82
CA SER A 609 -1.09 -33.07 0.30
C SER A 609 0.34 -33.61 0.41
N THR A 610 0.64 -34.31 1.51
CA THR A 610 1.98 -34.87 1.75
C THR A 610 2.39 -35.84 0.65
N GLU A 611 1.48 -36.69 0.16
CA GLU A 611 1.73 -37.69 -0.89
C GLU A 611 2.18 -37.04 -2.22
N VAL A 612 1.66 -35.85 -2.56
CA VAL A 612 2.11 -35.07 -3.73
C VAL A 612 3.57 -34.63 -3.55
N ARG A 613 3.93 -34.18 -2.35
CA ARG A 613 5.28 -33.70 -2.03
C ARG A 613 6.28 -34.85 -1.88
N GLU A 614 5.86 -36.03 -1.43
CA GLU A 614 6.65 -37.26 -1.47
C GLU A 614 6.92 -37.69 -2.92
N CYS A 615 5.89 -37.70 -3.77
CA CYS A 615 6.04 -37.98 -5.20
C CYS A 615 7.06 -37.02 -5.87
N VAL A 616 6.95 -35.71 -5.60
CA VAL A 616 7.91 -34.71 -6.12
C VAL A 616 9.33 -34.91 -5.55
N ARG A 617 9.47 -35.21 -4.25
CA ARG A 617 10.78 -35.53 -3.64
C ARG A 617 11.45 -36.72 -4.32
N ASP A 618 10.70 -37.79 -4.57
CA ASP A 618 11.23 -39.07 -5.01
C ASP A 618 11.40 -39.16 -6.54
N HIS A 619 10.57 -38.47 -7.32
CA HIS A 619 10.52 -38.59 -8.79
C HIS A 619 10.70 -37.26 -9.54
N GLY A 620 10.55 -36.11 -8.87
CA GLY A 620 10.68 -34.76 -9.44
C GLY A 620 11.98 -34.03 -9.05
N SER A 621 12.93 -34.73 -8.44
CA SER A 621 14.14 -34.16 -7.82
C SER A 621 14.96 -33.28 -8.77
N LEU A 622 15.10 -33.69 -10.03
CA LEU A 622 15.82 -32.93 -11.05
C LEU A 622 15.07 -31.64 -11.44
N SER A 623 13.74 -31.70 -11.53
CA SER A 623 12.89 -30.55 -11.85
C SER A 623 12.95 -29.46 -10.76
N LEU A 624 12.93 -29.84 -9.47
CA LEU A 624 13.07 -28.85 -8.39
C LEU A 624 14.44 -28.16 -8.40
N HIS A 625 15.53 -28.90 -8.59
CA HIS A 625 16.85 -28.29 -8.73
C HIS A 625 16.89 -27.31 -9.90
N THR A 626 16.46 -27.74 -11.10
CA THR A 626 16.46 -26.92 -12.32
C THR A 626 15.54 -25.69 -12.19
N LEU A 627 14.40 -25.77 -11.49
CA LEU A 627 13.49 -24.63 -11.35
C LEU A 627 13.99 -23.61 -10.30
N VAL A 628 14.39 -24.08 -9.12
CA VAL A 628 14.51 -23.21 -7.93
C VAL A 628 15.83 -23.32 -7.16
N GLY A 629 16.63 -24.35 -7.40
CA GLY A 629 17.89 -24.57 -6.68
C GLY A 629 17.76 -25.12 -5.26
N CYS A 630 16.53 -25.35 -4.78
CA CYS A 630 16.26 -25.89 -3.44
C CYS A 630 16.38 -27.43 -3.42
N PRO A 631 17.16 -28.02 -2.49
CA PRO A 631 17.22 -29.47 -2.33
C PRO A 631 15.84 -30.10 -2.02
N PRO A 632 15.43 -31.18 -2.72
CA PRO A 632 14.13 -31.83 -2.52
C PRO A 632 13.84 -32.28 -1.09
N VAL A 633 14.89 -32.61 -0.31
CA VAL A 633 14.77 -32.98 1.11
C VAL A 633 14.36 -31.79 2.00
N MET A 634 14.81 -30.56 1.68
CA MET A 634 14.37 -29.35 2.38
C MET A 634 12.93 -29.02 2.03
N PHE A 635 12.62 -29.02 0.73
CA PHE A 635 11.27 -28.82 0.21
C PHE A 635 10.26 -29.75 0.89
N PHE A 636 10.59 -31.03 0.99
CA PHE A 636 9.75 -32.00 1.69
C PHE A 636 9.63 -31.69 3.19
N LYS A 637 10.74 -31.43 3.88
CA LYS A 637 10.74 -31.20 5.33
C LYS A 637 9.96 -29.95 5.73
N ILE A 638 10.13 -28.83 5.02
CA ILE A 638 9.35 -27.62 5.31
C ILE A 638 7.88 -27.78 4.94
N GLY A 639 7.58 -28.61 3.93
CA GLY A 639 6.22 -29.04 3.62
C GLY A 639 5.53 -29.73 4.80
N GLN A 640 6.23 -30.62 5.51
CA GLN A 640 5.70 -31.26 6.73
C GLN A 640 5.39 -30.24 7.83
N VAL A 641 6.26 -29.22 8.01
CA VAL A 641 6.04 -28.14 9.00
C VAL A 641 4.80 -27.33 8.65
N LEU A 642 4.63 -26.94 7.38
CA LEU A 642 3.47 -26.17 6.94
C LEU A 642 2.16 -26.99 7.03
N GLU A 643 2.19 -28.30 6.73
CA GLU A 643 1.02 -29.17 6.91
C GLU A 643 0.65 -29.32 8.40
N ALA A 644 1.63 -29.51 9.26
CA ALA A 644 1.42 -29.57 10.71
C ALA A 644 0.90 -28.22 11.26
N GLY A 645 1.42 -27.10 10.76
CA GLY A 645 0.97 -25.76 11.11
C GLY A 645 -0.47 -25.49 10.67
N LYS A 646 -0.87 -25.99 9.48
CA LYS A 646 -2.25 -25.95 9.00
C LYS A 646 -3.19 -26.75 9.90
N ALA A 647 -2.80 -27.97 10.29
CA ALA A 647 -3.58 -28.79 11.22
C ALA A 647 -3.68 -28.17 12.62
N TYR A 648 -2.60 -27.57 13.12
CA TYR A 648 -2.57 -26.84 14.38
C TYR A 648 -3.52 -25.61 14.36
N LEU A 649 -3.46 -24.78 13.31
CA LEU A 649 -4.35 -23.62 13.15
C LEU A 649 -5.82 -24.01 12.95
N ALA A 650 -6.10 -25.22 12.43
CA ALA A 650 -7.45 -25.77 12.33
C ALA A 650 -7.98 -26.37 13.67
N GLY A 651 -7.11 -26.58 14.66
CA GLY A 651 -7.43 -27.26 15.92
C GLY A 651 -7.33 -28.79 15.87
N ASP A 652 -6.87 -29.36 14.75
CA ASP A 652 -6.72 -30.81 14.53
C ASP A 652 -5.42 -31.38 15.15
N MET A 653 -4.49 -30.53 15.61
CA MET A 653 -3.22 -30.93 16.22
C MET A 653 -3.00 -30.25 17.60
N PRO A 654 -2.72 -31.03 18.68
CA PRO A 654 -2.33 -30.46 19.97
C PRO A 654 -1.01 -29.69 19.93
N VAL A 655 -0.86 -28.66 20.77
CA VAL A 655 0.31 -27.77 20.79
C VAL A 655 1.61 -28.54 21.06
N ASP A 656 1.67 -29.42 22.06
CA ASP A 656 2.87 -30.20 22.40
C ASP A 656 3.39 -31.03 21.21
N ARG A 657 2.46 -31.57 20.40
CA ARG A 657 2.79 -32.36 19.21
C ARG A 657 3.28 -31.47 18.08
N PHE A 658 2.76 -30.26 17.97
CA PHE A 658 3.18 -29.28 17.00
C PHE A 658 4.58 -28.71 17.34
N GLU A 659 4.83 -28.38 18.60
CA GLU A 659 6.14 -27.96 19.10
C GLU A 659 7.22 -29.04 18.87
N GLN A 660 6.93 -30.31 19.18
CA GLN A 660 7.84 -31.43 18.87
C GLN A 660 8.20 -31.55 17.38
N LEU A 661 7.28 -31.18 16.48
CA LEU A 661 7.52 -31.17 15.03
C LEU A 661 8.38 -29.97 14.60
N LEU A 662 8.19 -28.79 15.21
CA LEU A 662 9.06 -27.63 15.01
C LEU A 662 10.47 -27.92 15.50
N ASP A 663 10.63 -28.44 16.72
CA ASP A 663 11.88 -28.90 17.32
C ASP A 663 12.63 -29.88 16.41
N GLY A 664 11.92 -30.88 15.88
CA GLY A 664 12.46 -31.88 14.97
C GLY A 664 12.77 -31.34 13.56
N ALA A 665 12.16 -30.23 13.15
CA ALA A 665 12.48 -29.54 11.91
C ALA A 665 13.68 -28.61 12.08
N GLU A 666 13.77 -27.88 13.19
CA GLU A 666 14.90 -27.02 13.51
C GLU A 666 16.19 -27.85 13.65
N LYS A 667 16.15 -28.94 14.43
CA LYS A 667 17.28 -29.89 14.56
C LYS A 667 17.71 -30.44 13.19
N PHE A 668 16.76 -30.75 12.30
CA PHE A 668 17.07 -31.16 10.94
C PHE A 668 17.77 -30.04 10.15
N PHE A 669 17.22 -28.83 10.09
CA PHE A 669 17.82 -27.76 9.28
C PHE A 669 19.12 -27.20 9.86
N ARG A 670 19.37 -27.32 11.17
CA ARG A 670 20.67 -27.00 11.79
C ARG A 670 21.73 -28.09 11.58
N GLY A 671 21.32 -29.35 11.52
CA GLY A 671 22.20 -30.51 11.28
C GLY A 671 22.36 -30.89 9.80
N TRP A 672 21.64 -30.26 8.89
CA TRP A 672 21.77 -30.46 7.45
C TRP A 672 22.98 -29.69 6.91
N ASP A 673 23.75 -30.33 6.04
CA ASP A 673 25.01 -29.84 5.49
C ASP A 673 24.94 -29.78 3.96
N ALA A 674 25.31 -28.63 3.39
CA ALA A 674 25.32 -28.38 1.96
C ALA A 674 26.40 -29.20 1.23
N ASP A 675 27.54 -29.49 1.86
CA ASP A 675 28.62 -30.23 1.20
C ASP A 675 28.33 -31.72 1.04
N ASN A 676 27.41 -32.25 1.87
CA ASN A 676 26.96 -33.64 1.82
C ASN A 676 25.71 -33.86 0.94
N ALA A 677 25.20 -32.81 0.29
CA ALA A 677 24.02 -32.89 -0.58
C ALA A 677 24.37 -33.25 -2.03
N VAL A 678 23.42 -33.89 -2.72
CA VAL A 678 23.56 -34.25 -4.14
C VAL A 678 22.94 -33.16 -5.02
N TYR A 679 23.74 -32.61 -5.94
CA TYR A 679 23.34 -31.56 -6.89
C TYR A 679 23.50 -32.01 -8.35
N PRO A 680 22.80 -31.38 -9.32
CA PRO A 680 22.92 -31.74 -10.73
C PRO A 680 24.32 -31.54 -11.33
N THR A 681 25.11 -30.61 -10.79
CA THR A 681 26.50 -30.37 -11.21
C THR A 681 27.38 -30.02 -10.02
N ASN A 682 28.70 -30.09 -10.20
CA ASN A 682 29.68 -29.72 -9.17
C ASN A 682 29.79 -28.20 -8.93
N HIS A 683 28.98 -27.37 -9.60
CA HIS A 683 29.07 -25.91 -9.51
C HIS A 683 28.84 -25.42 -8.07
N GLN A 684 29.73 -24.56 -7.55
CA GLN A 684 29.73 -24.19 -6.13
C GLN A 684 28.45 -23.45 -5.71
N GLU A 685 27.86 -22.66 -6.60
CA GLU A 685 26.66 -21.86 -6.31
C GLU A 685 25.42 -22.70 -5.97
N TRP A 686 25.38 -24.00 -6.32
CA TRP A 686 24.33 -24.91 -5.82
C TRP A 686 24.34 -25.01 -4.29
N ARG A 687 25.52 -25.08 -3.68
CA ARG A 687 25.70 -25.14 -2.21
C ARG A 687 25.28 -23.84 -1.57
N HIS A 688 25.75 -22.72 -2.12
CA HIS A 688 25.41 -21.37 -1.63
C HIS A 688 23.89 -21.15 -1.68
N LEU A 689 23.24 -21.43 -2.81
CA LEU A 689 21.80 -21.28 -2.96
C LEU A 689 21.01 -22.20 -2.00
N ALA A 690 21.42 -23.46 -1.85
CA ALA A 690 20.82 -24.38 -0.89
C ALA A 690 20.97 -23.88 0.56
N GLU A 691 22.10 -23.27 0.91
CA GLU A 691 22.35 -22.70 2.24
C GLU A 691 21.42 -21.51 2.54
N ALA A 692 21.15 -20.65 1.56
CA ALA A 692 20.13 -19.62 1.69
C ALA A 692 18.72 -20.22 1.87
N TYR A 693 18.37 -21.30 1.16
CA TYR A 693 17.10 -22.02 1.39
C TYR A 693 17.03 -22.67 2.78
N ARG A 694 18.13 -23.19 3.32
CA ARG A 694 18.23 -23.75 4.67
C ARG A 694 17.87 -22.70 5.72
N HIS A 695 18.48 -21.53 5.62
CA HIS A 695 18.21 -20.42 6.54
C HIS A 695 16.82 -19.79 6.34
N ALA A 696 16.31 -19.72 5.11
CA ALA A 696 14.93 -19.33 4.83
C ALA A 696 13.91 -20.29 5.49
N CYS A 697 14.18 -21.60 5.49
CA CYS A 697 13.36 -22.59 6.19
C CYS A 697 13.49 -22.46 7.72
N LEU A 698 14.70 -22.25 8.25
CA LEU A 698 14.94 -22.01 9.68
C LEU A 698 14.19 -20.79 10.20
N LEU A 699 14.25 -19.66 9.48
CA LEU A 699 13.47 -18.46 9.79
C LEU A 699 11.99 -18.80 9.90
N ARG A 700 11.42 -19.53 8.93
CA ARG A 700 10.01 -19.92 8.98
C ARG A 700 9.66 -20.87 10.14
N VAL A 701 10.54 -21.79 10.51
CA VAL A 701 10.34 -22.72 11.64
C VAL A 701 10.33 -21.95 12.97
N MET A 702 11.34 -21.10 13.20
CA MET A 702 11.42 -20.27 14.42
C MET A 702 10.26 -19.25 14.52
N ARG A 703 9.73 -18.80 13.37
CA ARG A 703 8.62 -17.83 13.26
C ARG A 703 7.22 -18.48 13.23
N PHE A 704 7.08 -19.74 13.64
CA PHE A 704 5.81 -20.46 13.60
C PHE A 704 5.28 -20.71 15.03
N PRO A 705 3.97 -20.54 15.32
CA PRO A 705 2.89 -20.05 14.46
C PRO A 705 2.75 -18.53 14.38
N ASP A 706 3.28 -17.81 15.38
CA ASP A 706 3.23 -16.36 15.45
C ASP A 706 4.57 -15.78 14.95
N ALA A 707 4.52 -15.15 13.78
CA ALA A 707 5.69 -14.53 13.16
C ALA A 707 6.25 -13.32 13.94
N PHE A 708 5.57 -12.87 14.99
CA PHE A 708 5.98 -11.77 15.87
C PHE A 708 6.30 -12.23 17.31
N ALA A 709 6.18 -13.53 17.64
CA ALA A 709 6.44 -14.02 19.00
C ALA A 709 7.92 -13.97 19.40
N ILE A 710 8.84 -14.25 18.47
CA ILE A 710 10.29 -14.10 18.67
C ILE A 710 10.71 -12.74 18.13
N SER A 711 11.58 -12.01 18.85
CA SER A 711 12.06 -10.71 18.35
C SER A 711 12.96 -10.86 17.11
N CYS A 712 12.95 -9.87 16.23
CA CYS A 712 13.92 -9.74 15.13
C CYS A 712 15.35 -9.58 15.65
N ASP A 713 15.49 -9.11 16.89
CA ASP A 713 16.77 -8.94 17.55
C ASP A 713 17.35 -10.21 18.16
N ASP A 714 16.60 -11.32 18.14
CA ASP A 714 17.06 -12.63 18.59
C ASP A 714 18.34 -13.06 17.84
N PRO A 715 19.38 -13.57 18.53
CA PRO A 715 20.63 -13.95 17.91
C PRO A 715 20.51 -15.01 16.81
N GLN A 716 19.57 -15.95 16.92
CA GLN A 716 19.37 -17.04 15.96
C GLN A 716 18.64 -16.55 14.70
N ILE A 717 17.70 -15.63 14.85
CA ILE A 717 17.09 -14.89 13.73
C ILE A 717 18.17 -14.08 13.01
N LYS A 718 18.93 -13.24 13.75
CA LYS A 718 20.02 -12.42 13.19
C LYS A 718 21.08 -13.25 12.46
N ALA A 719 21.48 -14.40 13.02
CA ALA A 719 22.40 -15.32 12.36
C ALA A 719 21.83 -15.84 11.04
N SER A 720 20.55 -16.23 11.00
CA SER A 720 19.92 -16.75 9.78
C SER A 720 19.67 -15.69 8.72
N VAL A 721 19.26 -14.49 9.11
CA VAL A 721 19.18 -13.31 8.22
C VAL A 721 20.56 -13.02 7.63
N SER A 722 21.60 -12.98 8.48
CA SER A 722 22.96 -12.64 8.01
C SER A 722 23.48 -13.69 7.03
N ALA A 723 23.32 -14.99 7.32
CA ALA A 723 23.74 -16.07 6.41
C ALA A 723 23.09 -15.99 5.01
N VAL A 724 21.80 -15.64 4.92
CA VAL A 724 21.13 -15.43 3.62
C VAL A 724 21.72 -14.22 2.86
N LEU A 725 22.00 -13.12 3.55
CA LEU A 725 22.58 -11.92 2.95
C LEU A 725 24.06 -12.13 2.56
N ASP A 726 24.81 -12.89 3.34
CA ASP A 726 26.20 -13.25 3.06
C ASP A 726 26.27 -14.19 1.84
N VAL A 727 25.39 -15.20 1.76
CA VAL A 727 25.22 -16.01 0.52
C VAL A 727 24.93 -15.11 -0.67
N CYS A 728 24.01 -14.14 -0.54
CA CYS A 728 23.68 -13.20 -1.60
C CYS A 728 24.88 -12.34 -2.05
N ALA A 729 25.80 -12.03 -1.15
CA ALA A 729 27.04 -11.32 -1.48
C ALA A 729 28.07 -12.22 -2.21
N THR A 730 28.02 -13.54 -2.02
CA THR A 730 28.96 -14.48 -2.68
C THR A 730 28.60 -14.89 -4.10
N ILE A 731 27.33 -14.81 -4.50
CA ILE A 731 26.88 -15.23 -5.84
C ILE A 731 26.97 -14.04 -6.82
N PRO A 732 27.62 -14.19 -7.99
CA PRO A 732 27.67 -13.13 -9.02
C PRO A 732 26.29 -12.67 -9.47
N ARG A 733 26.11 -11.36 -9.67
CA ARG A 733 24.80 -10.73 -9.96
C ARG A 733 24.18 -11.14 -11.29
N ASP A 734 25.03 -11.47 -12.26
CA ASP A 734 24.70 -11.97 -13.58
C ASP A 734 24.35 -13.47 -13.58
N SER A 735 24.70 -14.20 -12.52
CA SER A 735 24.40 -15.63 -12.39
C SER A 735 22.90 -15.93 -12.37
N VAL A 736 22.53 -17.04 -13.01
CA VAL A 736 21.17 -17.61 -12.92
C VAL A 736 20.81 -18.04 -11.49
N PHE A 737 21.81 -18.34 -10.64
CA PHE A 737 21.59 -18.71 -9.24
C PHE A 737 21.18 -17.48 -8.40
N TYR A 738 21.73 -16.30 -8.69
CA TYR A 738 21.37 -15.04 -8.00
C TYR A 738 19.87 -14.74 -8.15
N LYS A 739 19.33 -14.98 -9.36
CA LYS A 739 17.90 -14.81 -9.68
C LYS A 739 16.98 -15.75 -8.90
N ARG A 740 17.50 -16.82 -8.27
CA ARG A 740 16.75 -17.74 -7.41
C ARG A 740 16.84 -17.41 -5.91
N LEU A 741 17.67 -16.44 -5.52
CA LEU A 741 17.71 -15.93 -4.14
C LEU A 741 16.50 -15.09 -3.76
N LEU A 742 15.61 -14.73 -4.71
CA LEU A 742 14.46 -13.86 -4.47
C LEU A 742 13.59 -14.30 -3.27
N PHE A 743 13.34 -15.60 -3.13
CA PHE A 743 12.53 -16.14 -2.03
C PHE A 743 13.29 -16.14 -0.68
N PRO A 744 14.53 -16.66 -0.59
CA PRO A 744 15.34 -16.49 0.63
C PRO A 744 15.53 -15.02 1.05
N LEU A 745 15.84 -14.13 0.10
CA LEU A 745 16.00 -12.69 0.34
C LEU A 745 14.72 -12.04 0.84
N PHE A 746 13.56 -12.47 0.36
CA PHE A 746 12.28 -11.98 0.87
C PHE A 746 12.06 -12.36 2.34
N LEU A 747 12.34 -13.61 2.75
CA LEU A 747 12.21 -14.01 4.15
C LEU A 747 13.25 -13.33 5.05
N ALA A 748 14.52 -13.29 4.63
CA ALA A 748 15.55 -12.56 5.37
C ALA A 748 15.26 -11.05 5.45
N GLY A 749 14.68 -10.48 4.39
CA GLY A 749 14.19 -9.10 4.30
C GLY A 749 13.05 -8.82 5.28
N ALA A 750 12.09 -9.74 5.39
CA ALA A 750 11.01 -9.65 6.36
C ALA A 750 11.50 -9.74 7.82
N ASP A 751 12.59 -10.47 8.06
CA ASP A 751 13.14 -10.73 9.40
C ASP A 751 14.27 -9.79 9.86
N THR A 752 14.71 -8.83 9.03
CA THR A 752 15.67 -7.80 9.44
C THR A 752 15.00 -6.56 10.06
N CYS A 753 15.51 -6.09 11.20
CA CYS A 753 15.23 -4.76 11.76
C CYS A 753 16.35 -3.73 11.53
N SER A 754 17.52 -4.14 11.02
CA SER A 754 18.64 -3.23 10.75
C SER A 754 18.37 -2.42 9.47
N PRO A 755 18.37 -1.07 9.51
CA PRO A 755 18.11 -0.24 8.33
C PRO A 755 19.04 -0.53 7.14
N HIS A 756 20.30 -0.87 7.42
CA HIS A 756 21.26 -1.24 6.37
C HIS A 756 20.95 -2.59 5.72
N GLN A 757 20.49 -3.58 6.49
CA GLN A 757 20.10 -4.89 5.95
C GLN A 757 18.75 -4.81 5.22
N ILE A 758 17.81 -3.99 5.72
CA ILE A 758 16.57 -3.64 5.02
C ILE A 758 16.88 -3.04 3.64
N HIS A 759 17.77 -2.03 3.59
CA HIS A 759 18.18 -1.40 2.33
C HIS A 759 18.91 -2.39 1.39
N TYR A 760 19.84 -3.18 1.93
CA TYR A 760 20.58 -4.17 1.13
C TYR A 760 19.67 -5.26 0.54
N ALA A 761 18.78 -5.85 1.35
CA ALA A 761 17.80 -6.83 0.87
C ALA A 761 16.87 -6.22 -0.18
N SER A 762 16.37 -5.00 0.05
CA SER A 762 15.53 -4.27 -0.93
C SER A 762 16.25 -4.02 -2.24
N TRP A 763 17.53 -3.66 -2.19
CA TRP A 763 18.35 -3.42 -3.37
C TRP A 763 18.58 -4.71 -4.17
N CYS A 764 19.02 -5.79 -3.53
CA CYS A 764 19.21 -7.09 -4.18
C CYS A 764 17.90 -7.62 -4.79
N ILE A 765 16.77 -7.47 -4.09
CA ILE A 765 15.43 -7.80 -4.61
C ILE A 765 15.09 -6.97 -5.86
N ASN A 766 15.33 -5.65 -5.83
CA ASN A 766 15.05 -4.79 -6.98
C ASN A 766 15.96 -5.10 -8.18
N GLU A 767 17.23 -5.44 -7.97
CA GLU A 767 18.12 -5.90 -9.04
C GLU A 767 17.67 -7.22 -9.66
N ILE A 768 17.16 -8.17 -8.87
CA ILE A 768 16.56 -9.39 -9.42
C ILE A 768 15.33 -9.02 -10.27
N LYS A 769 14.45 -8.13 -9.80
CA LYS A 769 13.29 -7.66 -10.60
C LYS A 769 13.72 -7.00 -11.92
N HIS A 770 14.69 -6.07 -11.88
CA HIS A 770 15.19 -5.39 -13.08
C HIS A 770 15.91 -6.32 -14.05
N SER A 771 16.75 -7.25 -13.56
CA SER A 771 17.50 -8.20 -14.41
C SER A 771 16.68 -9.38 -14.92
N THR A 772 15.50 -9.63 -14.34
CA THR A 772 14.59 -10.67 -14.80
C THR A 772 13.44 -10.15 -15.64
N GLY A 773 13.00 -8.90 -15.45
CA GLY A 773 11.80 -8.35 -16.08
C GLY A 773 10.50 -8.57 -15.28
N PHE A 774 10.58 -9.34 -14.20
CA PHE A 774 9.45 -9.65 -13.33
C PHE A 774 9.25 -8.55 -12.30
N GLN A 775 8.47 -7.53 -12.67
CA GLN A 775 8.14 -6.43 -11.78
C GLN A 775 7.08 -6.85 -10.76
N HIS A 776 7.44 -6.80 -9.48
CA HIS A 776 6.58 -7.21 -8.37
C HIS A 776 6.42 -6.05 -7.38
N PRO A 777 5.51 -5.09 -7.62
CA PRO A 777 5.30 -3.95 -6.72
C PRO A 777 4.83 -4.40 -5.33
N ALA A 778 3.92 -5.38 -5.28
CA ALA A 778 3.35 -5.91 -4.05
C ALA A 778 4.39 -6.49 -3.07
N MET A 779 5.53 -6.99 -3.56
CA MET A 779 6.60 -7.53 -2.71
C MET A 779 7.26 -6.43 -1.86
N THR A 780 7.50 -5.25 -2.43
CA THR A 780 8.09 -4.11 -1.73
C THR A 780 7.09 -3.49 -0.76
N GLU A 781 5.82 -3.43 -1.15
CA GLU A 781 4.72 -3.00 -0.28
C GLU A 781 4.55 -3.94 0.92
N LEU A 782 4.61 -5.26 0.70
CA LEU A 782 4.47 -6.27 1.75
C LEU A 782 5.64 -6.23 2.74
N LEU A 783 6.88 -6.07 2.27
CA LEU A 783 8.02 -5.86 3.17
C LEU A 783 7.88 -4.57 3.98
N THR A 784 7.44 -3.48 3.35
CA THR A 784 7.17 -2.20 4.03
C THR A 784 6.13 -2.37 5.14
N LYS A 785 5.00 -3.04 4.84
CA LYS A 785 3.97 -3.39 5.83
C LYS A 785 4.53 -4.23 6.97
N VAL A 786 5.33 -5.27 6.70
CA VAL A 786 5.95 -6.10 7.75
C VAL A 786 6.91 -5.27 8.61
N TRP A 787 7.70 -4.36 8.04
CA TRP A 787 8.56 -3.47 8.81
C TRP A 787 7.76 -2.47 9.65
N ASP A 788 6.67 -1.92 9.12
CA ASP A 788 5.80 -0.98 9.84
C ASP A 788 4.99 -1.66 10.94
N GLU A 789 4.48 -2.87 10.71
CA GLU A 789 3.87 -3.72 11.75
C GLU A 789 4.89 -4.08 12.83
N ARG A 790 6.13 -4.42 12.47
CA ARG A 790 7.21 -4.67 13.46
C ARG A 790 7.60 -3.41 14.23
N ARG A 791 7.49 -2.21 13.65
CA ARG A 791 7.69 -0.92 14.35
C ARG A 791 6.52 -0.55 15.28
N THR A 792 5.30 -1.00 14.98
CA THR A 792 4.06 -0.55 15.66
C THR A 792 3.41 -1.59 16.58
N ASN A 793 3.88 -2.84 16.58
CA ASN A 793 3.34 -3.91 17.43
C ASN A 793 3.60 -3.64 18.94
N PRO A 794 2.57 -3.60 19.81
CA PRO A 794 2.71 -3.40 21.25
C PRO A 794 3.74 -4.31 21.97
N ARG A 795 3.94 -5.54 21.49
CA ARG A 795 4.94 -6.47 22.05
C ARG A 795 6.37 -6.14 21.65
N VAL A 796 6.57 -5.48 20.50
CA VAL A 796 7.87 -4.93 20.12
C VAL A 796 8.07 -3.58 20.81
N ILE A 797 6.99 -2.81 21.01
CA ILE A 797 6.99 -1.54 21.74
C ILE A 797 7.42 -1.70 23.21
N SER A 798 7.02 -2.75 23.93
CA SER A 798 7.50 -2.98 25.31
C SER A 798 9.01 -3.14 25.43
N ASP A 799 9.65 -3.62 24.37
CA ASP A 799 11.07 -3.96 24.37
C ASP A 799 11.92 -2.93 23.60
N THR A 800 11.29 -2.19 22.67
CA THR A 800 11.97 -1.23 21.76
C THR A 800 11.72 0.23 22.13
N ILE A 801 10.55 0.59 22.68
CA ILE A 801 10.29 1.97 23.14
C ILE A 801 10.86 2.21 24.55
N ASN A 802 11.11 1.17 25.34
CA ASN A 802 11.66 1.30 26.69
C ASN A 802 13.17 1.61 26.77
N ASN A 803 13.95 1.53 25.68
CA ASN A 803 15.41 1.70 25.73
C ASN A 803 16.00 2.40 24.48
N MET A 804 15.78 3.72 24.34
CA MET A 804 16.67 4.58 23.55
C MET A 804 17.32 5.70 24.37
N ALA A 805 16.64 6.20 25.41
CA ALA A 805 17.26 6.97 26.48
C ALA A 805 17.15 6.18 27.80
N ALA A 806 18.18 6.27 28.65
CA ALA A 806 18.19 5.62 29.95
C ALA A 806 17.07 6.18 30.86
N GLN A 807 16.42 5.32 31.62
CA GLN A 807 15.41 5.70 32.62
C GLN A 807 16.00 6.02 33.99
N GLU A 808 17.25 5.60 34.23
CA GLU A 808 17.96 5.74 35.51
C GLU A 808 19.37 6.34 35.30
N LYS A 809 19.96 6.91 36.36
CA LYS A 809 21.30 7.50 36.31
C LYS A 809 22.37 6.41 36.24
N ASN A 810 23.36 6.57 35.36
CA ASN A 810 24.46 5.63 35.23
C ASN A 810 25.60 6.00 36.19
N GLN A 811 25.66 5.30 37.33
CA GLN A 811 26.66 5.58 38.37
C GLN A 811 28.11 5.50 37.85
N ALA A 812 28.42 4.63 36.89
CA ALA A 812 29.78 4.52 36.35
C ALA A 812 30.20 5.77 35.57
N GLU A 813 29.28 6.41 34.84
CA GLU A 813 29.56 7.68 34.16
C GLU A 813 29.56 8.87 35.14
N LEU A 814 28.71 8.85 36.18
CA LEU A 814 28.80 9.83 37.28
C LEU A 814 30.17 9.77 37.99
N ASP A 815 30.67 8.57 38.28
CA ASP A 815 31.95 8.34 38.93
C ASP A 815 33.13 8.78 38.06
N LYS A 816 33.03 8.63 36.73
CA LYS A 816 34.00 9.21 35.77
C LYS A 816 33.94 10.74 35.78
N ALA A 817 32.75 11.33 35.61
CA ALA A 817 32.58 12.78 35.59
C ALA A 817 33.05 13.47 36.89
N SER A 818 32.93 12.79 38.04
CA SER A 818 33.45 13.29 39.33
C SER A 818 34.96 13.54 39.36
N LYS A 819 35.72 12.97 38.40
CA LYS A 819 37.17 13.08 38.28
C LYS A 819 37.61 14.09 37.21
N LEU A 820 36.67 14.62 36.41
CA LEU A 820 36.96 15.55 35.33
C LEU A 820 36.91 17.00 35.84
N ALA A 821 37.83 17.84 35.37
CA ALA A 821 37.89 19.25 35.74
C ALA A 821 36.72 20.04 35.12
N ASN A 822 36.30 21.12 35.80
CA ASN A 822 35.37 22.14 35.27
C ASN A 822 33.95 21.66 34.88
N VAL A 823 33.54 20.48 35.35
CA VAL A 823 32.22 19.88 35.07
C VAL A 823 31.05 20.72 35.64
N PRO A 824 29.98 21.00 34.85
CA PRO A 824 28.84 21.82 35.28
C PRO A 824 27.80 21.07 36.13
N HIS A 825 28.23 20.38 37.20
CA HIS A 825 27.42 19.50 38.07
C HIS A 825 26.02 20.05 38.40
N CYS A 826 24.98 19.41 37.90
CA CYS A 826 23.57 19.65 38.23
C CYS A 826 22.72 18.45 37.79
N GLU A 827 21.46 18.39 38.21
CA GLU A 827 20.56 17.27 37.89
C GLU A 827 20.44 16.99 36.38
N GLN A 828 20.30 18.04 35.54
CA GLN A 828 20.23 17.88 34.09
C GLN A 828 21.57 17.43 33.48
N TYR A 829 22.70 17.86 34.05
CA TYR A 829 24.02 17.35 33.65
C TYR A 829 24.18 15.86 34.01
N GLU A 830 23.75 15.45 35.20
CA GLU A 830 23.79 14.04 35.62
C GLU A 830 22.90 13.15 34.74
N ARG A 831 21.73 13.64 34.33
CA ARG A 831 20.84 12.99 33.35
C ARG A 831 21.52 12.88 31.99
N MET A 832 22.09 13.99 31.50
CA MET A 832 22.79 14.12 30.23
C MET A 832 23.91 13.08 30.07
N ILE A 833 24.86 13.00 31.01
CA ILE A 833 25.97 12.03 30.92
C ILE A 833 25.55 10.57 31.21
N SER A 834 24.38 10.37 31.82
CA SER A 834 23.79 9.04 32.03
C SER A 834 23.05 8.50 30.80
N GLY A 835 22.92 9.30 29.73
CA GLY A 835 22.09 8.97 28.56
C GLY A 835 20.59 9.02 28.82
N MET A 836 20.17 9.67 29.90
CA MET A 836 18.76 9.99 30.15
C MET A 836 18.36 11.22 29.33
N LEU A 837 17.06 11.36 29.07
CA LEU A 837 16.51 12.59 28.49
C LEU A 837 16.81 13.80 29.39
N TYR A 838 17.37 14.87 28.83
CA TYR A 838 17.71 16.11 29.55
C TYR A 838 17.28 17.37 28.78
N ASP A 839 17.15 18.49 29.50
CA ASP A 839 16.94 19.82 28.94
C ASP A 839 18.29 20.52 28.74
N SER A 840 18.71 20.71 27.48
CA SER A 840 20.00 21.33 27.13
C SER A 840 20.02 22.85 27.31
N LEU A 841 18.86 23.49 27.45
CA LEU A 841 18.72 24.96 27.48
C LEU A 841 18.87 25.54 28.89
N ILE A 842 18.90 24.72 29.94
CA ILE A 842 19.02 25.23 31.31
C ILE A 842 20.24 26.15 31.48
N PRO A 843 20.16 27.22 32.30
CA PRO A 843 21.21 28.25 32.35
C PRO A 843 22.61 27.70 32.66
N LYS A 844 22.73 26.63 33.46
CA LYS A 844 24.03 26.06 33.81
C LYS A 844 24.72 25.36 32.63
N LEU A 845 23.98 24.58 31.83
CA LEU A 845 24.50 23.93 30.62
C LEU A 845 24.75 24.96 29.52
N THR A 846 23.83 25.92 29.34
CA THR A 846 24.01 27.03 28.39
C THR A 846 25.26 27.86 28.71
N ASN A 847 25.50 28.21 29.97
CA ASN A 847 26.71 28.93 30.38
C ASN A 847 27.99 28.10 30.18
N ALA A 848 27.94 26.78 30.40
CA ALA A 848 29.08 25.90 30.14
C ALA A 848 29.46 25.88 28.65
N ARG A 849 28.48 25.73 27.74
CA ARG A 849 28.71 25.82 26.28
C ARG A 849 29.26 27.19 25.85
N LEU A 850 28.83 28.28 26.47
CA LEU A 850 29.39 29.61 26.20
C LEU A 850 30.84 29.77 26.69
N ALA A 851 31.18 29.21 27.85
CA ALA A 851 32.56 29.16 28.34
C ALA A 851 33.46 28.33 27.43
N ALA A 852 32.99 27.15 26.99
CA ALA A 852 33.65 26.28 26.03
C ALA A 852 33.99 27.04 24.72
N ARG A 853 32.99 27.68 24.12
CA ARG A 853 33.15 28.46 22.88
C ARG A 853 34.15 29.60 23.02
N LYS A 854 34.22 30.25 24.20
CA LYS A 854 35.21 31.29 24.49
C LYS A 854 36.64 30.70 24.51
N ALA A 855 36.88 29.67 25.32
CA ALA A 855 38.19 29.04 25.45
C ALA A 855 38.67 28.41 24.13
N MET A 856 37.75 27.76 23.40
CA MET A 856 37.95 27.24 22.05
C MET A 856 38.33 28.34 21.04
N ASN A 857 37.71 29.52 21.11
CA ASN A 857 38.10 30.66 20.26
C ASN A 857 39.50 31.18 20.60
N GLU A 858 39.82 31.31 21.88
CA GLU A 858 41.17 31.68 22.34
C GLU A 858 42.20 30.66 21.84
N TYR A 859 41.95 29.35 21.99
CA TYR A 859 42.81 28.28 21.45
C TYR A 859 43.00 28.37 19.93
N ASN A 860 41.92 28.56 19.18
CA ASN A 860 41.94 28.58 17.71
C ASN A 860 42.59 29.83 17.10
N THR A 861 42.64 30.94 17.85
CA THR A 861 43.20 32.22 17.38
C THR A 861 44.56 32.55 18.00
N TRP A 862 45.00 31.80 19.00
CA TRP A 862 46.29 32.02 19.65
C TRP A 862 47.47 31.68 18.74
N PHE A 863 48.45 32.58 18.74
CA PHE A 863 49.73 32.44 18.06
C PHE A 863 50.83 33.03 18.97
N PRO A 864 52.03 32.46 19.04
CA PRO A 864 53.11 32.99 19.88
C PRO A 864 53.59 34.38 19.41
N GLU A 865 53.95 35.23 20.37
CA GLU A 865 54.52 36.56 20.14
C GLU A 865 56.06 36.50 20.12
N GLY A 866 56.71 37.38 19.35
CA GLY A 866 58.18 37.46 19.27
C GLY A 866 58.79 36.46 18.28
N ASN A 867 59.98 35.93 18.61
CA ASN A 867 60.73 34.97 17.77
C ASN A 867 60.68 33.53 18.31
N ASP A 868 59.84 33.24 19.31
CA ASP A 868 59.78 31.92 19.99
C ASP A 868 58.94 30.90 19.21
N PHE A 869 59.29 30.70 17.93
CA PHE A 869 58.60 29.80 17.00
C PHE A 869 59.16 28.37 17.03
N ASN A 870 59.38 27.80 18.22
CA ASN A 870 59.70 26.38 18.37
C ASN A 870 58.42 25.56 18.55
N ILE A 871 58.31 24.44 17.83
CA ILE A 871 57.21 23.47 17.96
C ILE A 871 57.04 23.01 19.41
N GLU A 872 58.13 22.76 20.13
CA GLU A 872 58.10 22.30 21.54
C GLU A 872 57.37 23.30 22.46
N ASN A 873 57.69 24.60 22.35
CA ASN A 873 57.05 25.65 23.14
C ASN A 873 55.59 25.87 22.73
N ILE A 874 55.27 25.76 21.43
CA ILE A 874 53.90 25.84 20.91
C ILE A 874 53.05 24.66 21.41
N THR A 875 53.58 23.44 21.37
CA THR A 875 52.90 22.22 21.85
C THR A 875 52.61 22.32 23.33
N LYS A 876 53.63 22.62 24.15
CA LYS A 876 53.46 22.78 25.60
C LYS A 876 52.44 23.86 25.94
N ARG A 877 52.50 25.02 25.29
CA ARG A 877 51.55 26.11 25.54
C ARG A 877 50.13 25.77 25.09
N ARG A 878 49.96 25.03 24.00
CA ARG A 878 48.66 24.50 23.58
C ARG A 878 48.11 23.46 24.58
N ALA A 879 48.94 22.55 25.09
CA ALA A 879 48.55 21.60 26.12
C ALA A 879 48.11 22.31 27.42
N GLU A 880 48.83 23.35 27.86
CA GLU A 880 48.41 24.24 28.97
C GLU A 880 47.03 24.86 28.71
N MET A 881 46.76 25.34 27.49
CA MET A 881 45.46 25.92 27.13
C MET A 881 44.33 24.88 27.11
N LEU A 882 44.58 23.67 26.60
CA LEU A 882 43.60 22.57 26.61
C LEU A 882 43.24 22.17 28.06
N LYS A 883 44.22 22.14 28.97
CA LYS A 883 44.03 21.88 30.41
C LYS A 883 43.11 22.89 31.13
N LEU A 884 42.83 24.06 30.53
CA LEU A 884 41.91 25.05 31.10
C LEU A 884 40.44 24.73 30.86
N PHE A 885 40.09 23.91 29.84
CA PHE A 885 38.69 23.69 29.45
C PHE A 885 38.32 22.26 29.05
N LEU A 886 39.28 21.36 28.83
CA LEU A 886 39.03 19.92 28.74
C LEU A 886 38.96 19.29 30.15
N GLY A 887 38.31 18.12 30.24
CA GLY A 887 38.06 17.44 31.51
C GLY A 887 39.31 16.78 32.09
N HIS A 888 40.13 16.18 31.21
CA HIS A 888 41.43 15.60 31.56
C HIS A 888 42.38 15.64 30.36
N VAL A 889 43.65 15.97 30.61
CA VAL A 889 44.74 15.99 29.63
C VAL A 889 45.99 15.46 30.33
N GLU A 890 46.41 14.25 29.96
CA GLU A 890 47.36 13.47 30.75
C GLU A 890 48.82 13.97 30.70
N ASP A 891 49.31 14.48 29.56
CA ASP A 891 50.68 15.02 29.42
C ASP A 891 50.74 16.40 28.74
N ASP A 892 51.96 16.92 28.52
CA ASP A 892 52.22 18.18 27.82
C ASP A 892 52.56 17.96 26.32
N GLU A 893 52.52 16.72 25.83
CA GLU A 893 52.79 16.34 24.44
C GLU A 893 51.50 16.28 23.59
N VAL A 894 50.32 16.37 24.22
CA VAL A 894 49.01 16.46 23.56
C VAL A 894 48.94 17.66 22.60
N PHE A 895 48.53 17.40 21.36
CA PHE A 895 48.44 18.43 20.32
C PHE A 895 47.19 18.30 19.44
N ILE A 896 46.42 19.38 19.34
CA ILE A 896 45.24 19.47 18.45
C ILE A 896 45.43 20.65 17.50
N GLU A 897 45.38 20.41 16.19
CA GLU A 897 45.54 21.46 15.19
C GLU A 897 44.28 22.34 15.07
N PRO A 898 44.39 23.68 15.18
CA PRO A 898 43.25 24.57 15.04
C PRO A 898 42.81 24.66 13.56
N PRO A 899 41.49 24.71 13.27
CA PRO A 899 40.40 24.91 14.22
C PRO A 899 39.95 23.61 14.90
N PHE A 900 39.91 23.62 16.23
CA PHE A 900 39.25 22.62 17.08
C PHE A 900 37.83 23.10 17.43
N ARG A 901 36.85 22.19 17.51
CA ARG A 901 35.51 22.47 18.03
C ARG A 901 35.08 21.47 19.09
N VAL A 902 34.53 21.97 20.18
CA VAL A 902 33.93 21.19 21.26
C VAL A 902 32.63 21.86 21.73
N ASP A 903 31.64 21.10 22.23
CA ASP A 903 30.37 21.69 22.69
C ASP A 903 30.46 22.18 24.15
N TYR A 904 30.91 21.31 25.06
CA TYR A 904 31.11 21.64 26.47
C TYR A 904 32.59 21.74 26.84
N GLY A 905 33.42 20.75 26.50
CA GLY A 905 34.83 20.67 26.91
C GLY A 905 35.12 19.68 28.06
N PRO A 906 34.54 19.83 29.27
CA PRO A 906 34.96 19.07 30.44
C PRO A 906 34.51 17.60 30.43
N ASN A 907 33.76 17.15 29.43
CA ASN A 907 33.39 15.74 29.28
C ASN A 907 34.40 14.96 28.42
N MET A 908 35.41 15.63 27.85
CA MET A 908 36.48 15.02 27.06
C MET A 908 37.73 14.76 27.91
N SER A 909 38.23 13.53 27.84
CA SER A 909 39.46 13.05 28.50
C SER A 909 40.43 12.50 27.46
N VAL A 910 41.68 12.96 27.46
CA VAL A 910 42.73 12.51 26.51
C VAL A 910 43.98 11.98 27.23
N GLY A 911 44.47 10.83 26.75
CA GLY A 911 45.69 10.18 27.20
C GLY A 911 46.98 10.80 26.65
N LYS A 912 48.09 10.10 26.87
CA LYS A 912 49.46 10.53 26.54
C LYS A 912 49.70 10.61 25.05
N ARG A 913 50.45 11.61 24.59
CA ARG A 913 50.87 11.75 23.17
C ARG A 913 49.70 11.68 22.18
N PHE A 914 48.55 12.25 22.56
CA PHE A 914 47.38 12.38 21.69
C PHE A 914 47.63 13.43 20.60
N TYR A 915 47.40 13.06 19.34
CA TYR A 915 47.48 13.98 18.21
C TYR A 915 46.17 14.04 17.43
N ALA A 916 45.67 15.24 17.15
CA ALA A 916 44.56 15.46 16.22
C ALA A 916 44.89 16.54 15.18
N ASN A 917 44.60 16.23 13.92
CA ASN A 917 44.79 17.11 12.77
C ASN A 917 43.60 18.08 12.61
N PHE A 918 43.68 18.98 11.62
CA PHE A 918 42.79 20.13 11.45
C PHE A 918 41.29 19.78 11.48
N ASN A 919 40.48 20.68 12.04
CA ASN A 919 39.02 20.63 11.94
C ASN A 919 38.34 19.48 12.73
N LEU A 920 38.98 18.96 13.78
CA LEU A 920 38.36 18.05 14.75
C LEU A 920 37.12 18.72 15.39
N THR A 921 35.99 18.02 15.40
CA THR A 921 34.74 18.44 16.05
C THR A 921 34.26 17.37 17.02
N VAL A 922 34.07 17.72 18.29
CA VAL A 922 33.63 16.81 19.36
C VAL A 922 32.35 17.36 20.00
N LEU A 923 31.23 16.67 19.85
CA LEU A 923 30.00 16.96 20.60
C LEU A 923 29.99 16.06 21.84
N ASP A 924 30.49 16.59 22.95
CA ASP A 924 30.72 15.90 24.23
C ASP A 924 29.54 16.06 25.21
N SER A 925 28.31 15.88 24.74
CA SER A 925 27.13 15.77 25.61
C SER A 925 27.12 14.51 26.50
N ALA A 926 27.98 13.53 26.25
CA ALA A 926 28.37 12.50 27.21
C ALA A 926 29.91 12.36 27.22
N ILE A 927 30.43 11.49 28.08
CA ILE A 927 31.87 11.35 28.29
C ILE A 927 32.56 10.80 27.03
N VAL A 928 33.62 11.48 26.58
CA VAL A 928 34.50 11.04 25.50
C VAL A 928 35.86 10.70 26.08
N THR A 929 36.21 9.42 26.07
CA THR A 929 37.51 8.92 26.54
C THR A 929 38.39 8.58 25.34
N ILE A 930 39.58 9.17 25.26
CA ILE A 930 40.59 8.85 24.25
C ILE A 930 41.86 8.38 24.97
N GLY A 931 42.33 7.18 24.65
CA GLY A 931 43.51 6.55 25.23
C GLY A 931 44.84 7.16 24.78
N ASP A 932 45.93 6.48 25.14
CA ASP A 932 47.29 6.92 24.82
C ASP A 932 47.63 6.70 23.34
N ARG A 933 48.51 7.55 22.78
CA ARG A 933 49.12 7.42 21.44
C ARG A 933 48.12 7.41 20.28
N VAL A 934 46.89 7.89 20.51
CA VAL A 934 45.85 7.98 19.47
C VAL A 934 46.17 9.11 18.49
N MET A 935 46.05 8.83 17.19
CA MET A 935 46.21 9.78 16.10
C MET A 935 44.91 9.97 15.32
N ILE A 936 44.45 11.22 15.19
CA ILE A 936 43.21 11.58 14.47
C ILE A 936 43.52 12.45 13.26
N GLY A 937 42.99 12.06 12.09
CA GLY A 937 43.10 12.79 10.83
C GLY A 937 42.16 14.00 10.73
N PRO A 938 42.25 14.79 9.65
CA PRO A 938 41.52 16.04 9.54
C PRO A 938 40.02 15.84 9.30
N ASN A 939 39.19 16.80 9.72
CA ASN A 939 37.74 16.79 9.55
C ASN A 939 37.00 15.62 10.24
N VAL A 940 37.55 15.09 11.33
CA VAL A 940 36.88 14.02 12.11
C VAL A 940 35.80 14.61 13.01
N MET A 941 34.67 13.93 13.08
CA MET A 941 33.54 14.25 13.96
C MET A 941 33.33 13.13 14.98
N ILE A 942 33.33 13.48 16.27
CA ILE A 942 32.97 12.59 17.37
C ILE A 942 31.68 13.13 17.98
N SER A 943 30.57 12.39 17.89
CA SER A 943 29.27 12.86 18.40
C SER A 943 28.69 11.91 19.41
N THR A 944 28.66 12.32 20.67
CA THR A 944 27.94 11.60 21.74
C THR A 944 26.45 11.96 21.77
N ALA A 945 26.06 13.13 21.24
CA ALA A 945 24.69 13.63 21.25
C ALA A 945 23.82 13.00 20.16
N THR A 946 22.52 12.84 20.46
CA THR A 946 21.47 12.47 19.51
C THR A 946 20.09 12.96 20.01
N HIS A 947 19.05 12.80 19.19
CA HIS A 947 17.67 13.15 19.52
C HIS A 947 16.74 11.96 19.26
N GLU A 948 15.53 12.01 19.82
CA GLU A 948 14.46 11.10 19.42
C GLU A 948 14.01 11.42 17.98
N THR A 949 13.58 10.38 17.25
CA THR A 949 13.06 10.53 15.89
C THR A 949 11.71 11.24 15.84
N GLU A 950 11.01 11.35 16.98
CA GLU A 950 9.73 12.04 17.09
C GLU A 950 9.82 13.57 17.02
N VAL A 951 8.87 14.16 16.28
CA VAL A 951 8.81 15.62 16.08
C VAL A 951 8.47 16.34 17.39
N ALA A 952 7.66 15.73 18.25
CA ALA A 952 7.27 16.31 19.55
C ALA A 952 8.48 16.52 20.46
N SER A 953 9.38 15.53 20.56
CA SER A 953 10.58 15.58 21.38
C SER A 953 11.56 16.67 20.90
N ARG A 954 11.81 16.74 19.59
CA ARG A 954 12.62 17.83 19.00
C ARG A 954 12.03 19.22 19.23
N ARG A 955 10.70 19.37 19.22
CA ARG A 955 10.02 20.63 19.56
C ARG A 955 10.09 21.01 21.04
N ALA A 956 10.35 20.04 21.92
CA ALA A 956 10.55 20.25 23.35
C ALA A 956 12.02 20.50 23.73
N CYS A 957 12.95 20.52 22.75
CA CYS A 957 14.39 20.64 22.96
C CYS A 957 14.99 19.56 23.89
N ILE A 958 14.42 18.37 23.85
CA ILE A 958 14.88 17.22 24.64
C ILE A 958 15.94 16.45 23.84
N GLU A 959 17.01 16.05 24.53
CA GLU A 959 18.20 15.42 23.98
C GLU A 959 18.61 14.22 24.86
N TYR A 960 19.38 13.29 24.31
CA TYR A 960 20.10 12.26 25.08
C TYR A 960 21.45 11.97 24.41
N ALA A 961 22.39 11.43 25.17
CA ALA A 961 23.76 11.21 24.69
C ALA A 961 24.36 9.90 25.24
N TYR A 962 25.24 9.27 24.48
CA TYR A 962 25.94 8.06 24.93
C TYR A 962 27.46 8.22 24.85
N PRO A 963 28.22 7.75 25.85
CA PRO A 963 29.66 7.94 25.93
C PRO A 963 30.38 7.24 24.76
N ILE A 964 31.55 7.76 24.40
CA ILE A 964 32.42 7.19 23.37
C ILE A 964 33.78 6.88 23.99
N ASN A 965 34.32 5.70 23.70
CA ASN A 965 35.64 5.29 24.16
C ASN A 965 36.52 4.94 22.95
N ILE A 966 37.72 5.50 22.88
CA ILE A 966 38.74 5.16 21.89
C ILE A 966 39.95 4.65 22.67
N GLY A 967 40.31 3.38 22.50
CA GLY A 967 41.45 2.76 23.16
C GLY A 967 42.80 3.26 22.64
N ASP A 968 43.86 2.83 23.31
CA ASP A 968 45.24 3.18 22.99
C ASP A 968 45.64 2.83 21.54
N ASP A 969 46.68 3.49 21.02
CA ASP A 969 47.35 3.17 19.74
C ASP A 969 46.41 3.17 18.51
N CYS A 970 45.27 3.86 18.58
CA CYS A 970 44.32 3.96 17.47
C CYS A 970 44.72 5.02 16.44
N TRP A 971 44.50 4.72 15.15
CA TRP A 971 44.59 5.68 14.06
C TRP A 971 43.21 5.91 13.42
N ILE A 972 42.66 7.12 13.58
CA ILE A 972 41.38 7.53 12.99
C ILE A 972 41.66 8.34 11.72
N GLY A 973 41.26 7.83 10.56
CA GLY A 973 41.44 8.50 9.27
C GLY A 973 40.64 9.81 9.15
N GLY A 974 41.05 10.69 8.22
CA GLY A 974 40.36 11.96 8.01
C GLY A 974 38.92 11.80 7.50
N GLY A 975 38.02 12.70 7.90
CA GLY A 975 36.60 12.67 7.52
C GLY A 975 35.79 11.55 8.15
N VAL A 976 36.31 10.89 9.19
CA VAL A 976 35.57 9.86 9.95
C VAL A 976 34.53 10.51 10.86
N THR A 977 33.36 9.88 10.96
CA THR A 977 32.32 10.23 11.93
C THR A 977 32.12 9.08 12.91
N ILE A 978 32.22 9.34 14.22
CA ILE A 978 31.96 8.38 15.30
C ILE A 978 30.64 8.75 15.97
N LEU A 979 29.70 7.79 16.03
CA LEU A 979 28.35 7.96 16.59
C LEU A 979 28.27 7.62 18.10
N PRO A 980 27.17 7.99 18.78
CA PRO A 980 27.02 7.78 20.22
C PRO A 980 27.15 6.32 20.65
N GLY A 981 27.74 6.08 21.83
CA GLY A 981 27.79 4.75 22.46
C GLY A 981 28.88 3.82 21.94
N VAL A 982 29.72 4.27 21.00
CA VAL A 982 30.74 3.44 20.35
C VAL A 982 32.01 3.31 21.21
N THR A 983 32.48 2.08 21.35
CA THR A 983 33.83 1.73 21.82
C THR A 983 34.71 1.23 20.69
N ILE A 984 35.77 1.97 20.35
CA ILE A 984 36.86 1.53 19.48
C ILE A 984 37.94 0.94 20.38
N GLY A 985 38.22 -0.36 20.25
CA GLY A 985 39.27 -1.04 21.01
C GLY A 985 40.67 -0.57 20.62
N GLU A 986 41.66 -0.86 21.48
CA GLU A 986 43.08 -0.56 21.27
C GLU A 986 43.61 -1.01 19.89
N GLY A 987 44.63 -0.31 19.37
CA GLY A 987 45.35 -0.68 18.15
C GLY A 987 44.50 -0.67 16.87
N CYS A 988 43.37 0.04 16.84
CA CYS A 988 42.47 0.06 15.69
C CYS A 988 42.80 1.13 14.66
N THR A 989 42.71 0.78 13.37
CA THR A 989 42.73 1.74 12.26
C THR A 989 41.32 1.94 11.72
N ILE A 990 40.80 3.16 11.75
CA ILE A 990 39.57 3.52 11.04
C ILE A 990 39.96 4.23 9.73
N GLY A 991 39.54 3.72 8.58
CA GLY A 991 39.85 4.34 7.29
C GLY A 991 39.13 5.68 7.09
N ALA A 992 39.74 6.57 6.30
CA ALA A 992 39.19 7.88 5.98
C ALA A 992 37.76 7.81 5.40
N GLY A 993 36.93 8.79 5.75
CA GLY A 993 35.52 8.90 5.30
C GLY A 993 34.56 7.86 5.89
N SER A 994 34.97 7.09 6.91
CA SER A 994 34.13 6.04 7.50
C SER A 994 33.14 6.57 8.52
N ILE A 995 31.97 5.93 8.67
CA ILE A 995 31.00 6.25 9.73
C ILE A 995 30.96 5.08 10.72
N VAL A 996 31.55 5.25 11.90
CA VAL A 996 31.58 4.25 12.96
C VAL A 996 30.27 4.31 13.75
N THR A 997 29.46 3.26 13.60
CA THR A 997 28.09 3.16 14.15
C THR A 997 27.94 2.10 15.25
N ARG A 998 29.00 1.34 15.51
CA ARG A 998 29.07 0.21 16.44
C ARG A 998 30.52 0.02 16.89
N ASP A 999 30.70 -0.70 17.98
CA ASP A 999 32.01 -1.04 18.54
C ASP A 999 32.93 -1.71 17.51
N ILE A 1000 34.20 -1.32 17.54
CA ILE A 1000 35.26 -1.90 16.71
C ILE A 1000 36.16 -2.73 17.64
N PRO A 1001 36.23 -4.06 17.47
CA PRO A 1001 37.09 -4.92 18.28
C PRO A 1001 38.56 -4.52 18.17
N ALA A 1002 39.29 -4.57 19.27
CA ALA A 1002 40.72 -4.27 19.33
C ALA A 1002 41.54 -4.94 18.21
N TRP A 1003 42.62 -4.27 17.80
CA TRP A 1003 43.55 -4.70 16.76
C TRP A 1003 42.88 -4.92 15.40
N SER A 1004 41.93 -4.06 15.02
CA SER A 1004 41.17 -4.15 13.76
C SER A 1004 41.38 -2.95 12.84
N VAL A 1005 41.40 -3.20 11.53
CA VAL A 1005 41.22 -2.16 10.51
C VAL A 1005 39.77 -2.17 10.06
N ALA A 1006 39.06 -1.07 10.24
CA ALA A 1006 37.66 -0.90 9.81
C ALA A 1006 37.50 0.25 8.81
N VAL A 1007 36.68 0.05 7.78
CA VAL A 1007 36.44 1.04 6.72
C VAL A 1007 34.96 1.09 6.31
N GLY A 1008 34.52 2.23 5.78
CA GLY A 1008 33.23 2.39 5.10
C GLY A 1008 32.13 3.08 5.92
N SER A 1009 30.95 3.19 5.33
CA SER A 1009 29.76 3.78 5.96
C SER A 1009 28.58 2.80 5.85
N PRO A 1010 28.22 2.07 6.94
CA PRO A 1010 28.90 2.04 8.24
C PRO A 1010 30.26 1.33 8.18
N ALA A 1011 31.15 1.67 9.11
CA ALA A 1011 32.49 1.09 9.20
C ALA A 1011 32.43 -0.40 9.54
N ARG A 1012 33.15 -1.23 8.78
CA ARG A 1012 33.25 -2.68 9.00
C ARG A 1012 34.70 -3.12 9.03
N VAL A 1013 35.02 -4.06 9.93
CA VAL A 1013 36.36 -4.67 10.01
C VAL A 1013 36.67 -5.42 8.71
N VAL A 1014 37.76 -5.02 8.03
CA VAL A 1014 38.23 -5.64 6.79
C VAL A 1014 39.48 -6.51 6.98
N LYS A 1015 40.24 -6.28 8.06
CA LYS A 1015 41.32 -7.16 8.52
C LYS A 1015 41.64 -6.89 9.98
N LYS A 1016 42.34 -7.81 10.63
CA LYS A 1016 43.04 -7.53 11.89
C LYS A 1016 44.48 -7.09 11.63
N VAL A 1017 45.01 -6.27 12.52
CA VAL A 1017 46.47 -6.06 12.65
C VAL A 1017 47.02 -7.05 13.68
N GLN A 1018 48.33 -7.30 13.65
CA GLN A 1018 48.96 -8.07 14.71
C GLN A 1018 49.03 -7.20 15.97
N PRO A 1019 48.61 -7.70 17.15
CA PRO A 1019 48.90 -7.05 18.40
C PRO A 1019 50.40 -6.89 18.56
N LEU A 1020 50.84 -5.73 19.04
CA LEU A 1020 52.22 -5.59 19.50
C LEU A 1020 52.38 -6.50 20.72
N GLY A 1021 53.23 -7.52 20.59
CA GLY A 1021 53.67 -8.28 21.75
C GLY A 1021 54.31 -7.32 22.74
N ALA A 1022 54.07 -7.54 24.04
CA ALA A 1022 54.50 -6.62 25.10
C ALA A 1022 55.96 -6.17 24.88
N PHE A 1023 56.14 -4.86 24.64
CA PHE A 1023 57.47 -4.28 24.54
C PHE A 1023 58.19 -4.54 25.86
N SER A 1024 59.22 -5.37 25.83
CA SER A 1024 60.21 -5.36 26.91
C SER A 1024 60.99 -4.06 26.79
N ASP A 1025 60.97 -3.25 27.85
CA ASP A 1025 61.76 -2.02 27.97
C ASP A 1025 63.26 -2.36 28.01
N SER A 1026 63.81 -2.64 26.83
CA SER A 1026 65.22 -2.93 26.60
C SER A 1026 65.67 -2.28 25.29
N ASN A 1027 65.45 -0.97 25.20
CA ASN A 1027 66.40 0.03 24.67
C ASN A 1027 65.70 1.39 24.64
N GLY A 1028 66.08 2.30 25.55
CA GLY A 1028 65.70 3.71 25.44
C GLY A 1028 66.49 4.37 24.32
N VAL A 1029 65.78 5.02 23.40
CA VAL A 1029 66.25 6.02 22.43
C VAL A 1029 65.16 7.08 22.30
#